data_AF-A0A1G3CN33-F1
#
_entry.id   AF-A0A1G3CN33-F1
#
_cell.length_a   1.000
_cell.length_b   1.000
_cell.length_c   1.000
_cell.angle_alpha   90.00
_cell.angle_beta   90.00
_cell.angle_gamma   90.00
#
_symmetry.space_group_name_H-M   'P 1'
#
loop_
_entity.id
_entity.type
_entity.pdbx_description
1 polymer ?
#
loop_
_entity_poly.entity_id
_entity_poly.type
_entity_poly.pdbx_seq_one_letter_code
_entity_poly.pdbx_strand_id
1 'polypeptide(L)'
;MPNEELAQTLEDKGPRKSPARDEDNRAQFLSAFSKYDGFEALHQLAEKYLDIPKSLAGLWQNLANLPEILTCAKRWSLGRGPIYPRDLEAVFRDLERWSQIVQAERESLELQKIYLLSKVEKRWGSESGDGEGASRKRDLKSIGPPFRGIEDEHPIWMTLWYRSGTPPTEAIYALRNQVYRDLQGLYLGSYIRLRSSHESGYTKHVVGSDLFTRLRDSGRLLRKIHSLEHGFLLERLSVHCCGYDEPNKLHQVFSDMHANPEELFRQEFAGFADVVNSGYALGHPSEFAKKLVDNFSLPGDKKKIPQRKLTDSRIYEDHHLFWIAQGFPVITSKQKKNSRPHIEWIGPEVETTASLFEEGAHPGEYLEAEEIFFEPDDFMDPVSADGGPRELPPLNTLYAAARARHRMEIMRAQSFRTRLDRARVPVFVRVMGVLEDLYSQSLIDGGDEATALLNETVKLCAVALFTGHSLKEASSLHCFTSIKELPSEWKIAYSEQYRVWLRPYPVPDRNKNARIIFSDSVAVSPRIAFSDIWSVGKLLPKTNNKKWFTQTEAAYKKVFILQIAPALIRAGVDEDWVGVESIGELLPSWFEGLEEGELLRNCALFGRSSPQSEVQSHYAALDRAVLDDYYCKIMRNLWKRIQVTTPDAQKLSKEGSISKPLFSLSQHPAQIGTSLAGNDWAPKAGSIKRLLQVLRTQIASPGEQDPYQHHNWVAAYTGIALSIVSAFRNANTPILDLSLIDQETGFLHMEEKDRENASHARLVWIPDEVCACVSAYLNHLKRLWVTLSYQTSPELIVPATKNRDIRIYGTKSFPLSLQSSLFLFEVVGGKWQPKEFSGRRLQALLDSLEKGSWPIPNNGRHFLATTLFNEKQNSYATVIKTVMGHWQMGESPWGPDSAMDPYHLREALKIPFEKLLGKEGVDFQVIDF
;
A
#
# COMPACT_ATOMS: atom_id res chain seq x y z
N MET A 1 31.94 8.22 -25.44
CA MET A 1 31.27 8.04 -26.75
C MET A 1 30.43 9.28 -27.03
N PRO A 2 30.33 9.75 -28.28
CA PRO A 2 29.28 10.69 -28.70
C PRO A 2 27.91 10.02 -28.53
N ASN A 3 26.89 10.75 -28.10
CA ASN A 3 25.56 10.21 -27.77
C ASN A 3 24.85 9.49 -28.95
N GLU A 4 25.23 9.81 -30.19
CA GLU A 4 24.58 9.28 -31.39
C GLU A 4 24.94 7.81 -31.70
N GLU A 5 26.19 7.38 -31.49
CA GLU A 5 26.58 5.96 -31.71
C GLU A 5 25.93 5.02 -30.69
N LEU A 6 25.70 5.50 -29.46
CA LEU A 6 25.04 4.73 -28.41
C LEU A 6 23.55 4.51 -28.71
N ALA A 7 22.88 5.52 -29.29
CA ALA A 7 21.49 5.42 -29.71
C ALA A 7 21.32 4.45 -30.88
N GLN A 8 22.19 4.52 -31.89
CA GLN A 8 22.15 3.63 -33.06
C GLN A 8 22.33 2.14 -32.67
N THR A 9 23.23 1.87 -31.72
CA THR A 9 23.50 0.49 -31.24
C THR A 9 22.32 -0.07 -30.41
N LEU A 10 21.52 0.80 -29.80
CA LEU A 10 20.33 0.42 -29.02
C LEU A 10 19.08 0.26 -29.90
N GLU A 11 18.97 1.00 -31.01
CA GLU A 11 17.83 0.90 -31.94
C GLU A 11 17.83 -0.39 -32.78
N ASP A 12 19.00 -0.93 -33.14
CA ASP A 12 19.10 -2.14 -33.97
C ASP A 12 18.71 -3.44 -33.25
N LYS A 13 18.57 -3.43 -31.92
CA LYS A 13 18.14 -4.57 -31.11
C LYS A 13 16.73 -4.32 -30.54
N GLY A 14 15.71 -4.52 -31.36
CA GLY A 14 14.31 -4.42 -30.95
C GLY A 14 13.93 -5.29 -29.73
N PRO A 15 12.74 -5.08 -29.12
CA PRO A 15 12.36 -5.70 -27.85
C PRO A 15 12.01 -7.18 -28.07
N ARG A 16 13.03 -8.04 -28.10
CA ARG A 16 12.84 -9.48 -27.98
C ARG A 16 12.63 -9.81 -26.50
N LYS A 17 11.63 -10.65 -26.25
CA LYS A 17 11.35 -11.37 -24.99
C LYS A 17 12.64 -11.56 -24.20
N SER A 18 12.78 -10.96 -23.02
CA SER A 18 13.95 -11.16 -22.14
C SER A 18 14.30 -12.65 -22.01
N PRO A 19 15.49 -13.06 -22.47
CA PRO A 19 16.20 -14.19 -21.91
C PRO A 19 17.57 -13.66 -21.45
N ALA A 20 17.63 -12.53 -20.74
CA ALA A 20 18.87 -12.06 -20.13
C ALA A 20 19.22 -12.86 -18.86
N ARG A 21 18.91 -14.16 -18.85
CA ARG A 21 19.64 -15.14 -18.05
C ARG A 21 20.67 -15.73 -19.01
N ASP A 22 21.93 -15.31 -18.83
CA ASP A 22 23.11 -15.81 -19.55
C ASP A 22 23.13 -15.59 -21.08
N GLU A 23 23.14 -14.35 -21.56
CA GLU A 23 23.84 -14.12 -22.85
C GLU A 23 25.34 -14.33 -22.61
N ASP A 24 25.85 -15.44 -23.15
CA ASP A 24 27.26 -15.84 -23.09
C ASP A 24 28.12 -14.89 -23.93
N ASN A 25 28.49 -13.76 -23.33
CA ASN A 25 29.36 -12.76 -23.96
C ASN A 25 30.85 -13.12 -23.83
N ARG A 26 31.18 -14.34 -23.40
CA ARG A 26 32.56 -14.81 -23.16
C ARG A 26 33.47 -14.63 -24.37
N ALA A 27 32.98 -14.90 -25.58
CA ALA A 27 33.77 -14.72 -26.79
C ALA A 27 34.16 -13.25 -27.03
N GLN A 28 33.25 -12.30 -26.75
CA GLN A 28 33.50 -10.87 -26.87
C GLN A 28 34.49 -10.39 -25.80
N PHE A 29 34.38 -10.92 -24.59
CA PHE A 29 35.34 -10.66 -23.52
C PHE A 29 36.73 -11.17 -23.87
N LEU A 30 36.87 -12.45 -24.23
CA LEU A 30 38.17 -13.03 -24.60
C LEU A 30 38.80 -12.30 -25.79
N SER A 31 38.00 -11.89 -26.77
CA SER A 31 38.44 -11.07 -27.91
C SER A 31 39.03 -9.72 -27.45
N ALA A 32 38.38 -9.02 -26.51
CA ALA A 32 38.85 -7.75 -25.96
C ALA A 32 40.22 -7.85 -25.27
N PHE A 33 40.59 -9.04 -24.80
CA PHE A 33 41.85 -9.32 -24.12
C PHE A 33 42.85 -10.14 -24.96
N SER A 34 42.57 -10.37 -26.24
CA SER A 34 43.41 -11.17 -27.15
C SER A 34 44.85 -10.64 -27.31
N LYS A 35 45.09 -9.36 -27.00
CA LYS A 35 46.43 -8.74 -26.98
C LYS A 35 47.32 -9.18 -25.81
N TYR A 36 46.77 -9.87 -24.81
CA TYR A 36 47.52 -10.38 -23.66
C TYR A 36 47.81 -11.86 -23.83
N ASP A 37 49.08 -12.19 -24.11
CA ASP A 37 49.51 -13.58 -24.27
C ASP A 37 49.17 -14.42 -23.04
N GLY A 38 48.45 -15.52 -23.28
CA GLY A 38 48.03 -16.46 -22.23
C GLY A 38 46.82 -16.02 -21.40
N PHE A 39 46.14 -14.91 -21.75
CA PHE A 39 44.96 -14.47 -21.00
C PHE A 39 43.81 -15.47 -21.00
N GLU A 40 43.60 -16.21 -22.10
CA GLU A 40 42.56 -17.23 -22.16
C GLU A 40 42.77 -18.32 -21.09
N ALA A 41 44.01 -18.77 -20.90
CA ALA A 41 44.35 -19.74 -19.85
C ALA A 41 44.15 -19.14 -18.45
N LEU A 42 44.52 -17.87 -18.25
CA LEU A 42 44.26 -17.15 -17.00
C LEU A 42 42.77 -16.98 -16.72
N HIS A 43 41.96 -16.72 -17.75
CA HIS A 43 40.51 -16.57 -17.63
C HIS A 43 39.84 -17.90 -17.33
N GLN A 44 40.24 -18.99 -17.99
CA GLN A 44 39.77 -20.34 -17.67
C GLN A 44 40.10 -20.73 -16.22
N LEU A 45 41.29 -20.35 -15.73
CA LEU A 45 41.66 -20.52 -14.32
C LEU A 45 40.76 -19.70 -13.40
N ALA A 46 40.46 -18.46 -13.77
CA ALA A 46 39.58 -17.59 -12.99
C ALA A 46 38.13 -18.08 -12.99
N GLU A 47 37.60 -18.55 -14.11
CA GLU A 47 36.27 -19.19 -14.20
C GLU A 47 36.20 -20.39 -13.26
N LYS A 48 37.24 -21.21 -13.27
CA LYS A 48 37.36 -22.42 -12.46
C LYS A 48 37.37 -22.14 -10.95
N TYR A 49 38.14 -21.16 -10.50
CA TYR A 49 38.37 -20.91 -9.06
C TYR A 49 37.50 -19.80 -8.46
N LEU A 50 37.01 -18.87 -9.27
CA LEU A 50 36.12 -17.79 -8.85
C LEU A 50 34.67 -18.03 -9.25
N ASP A 51 34.36 -19.08 -10.02
CA ASP A 51 33.00 -19.39 -10.47
C ASP A 51 32.36 -18.20 -11.21
N ILE A 52 33.14 -17.61 -12.14
CA ILE A 52 32.75 -16.40 -12.89
C ILE A 52 31.40 -16.63 -13.60
N PRO A 53 30.38 -15.78 -13.37
CA PRO A 53 29.13 -15.88 -14.12
C PRO A 53 29.38 -15.61 -15.60
N LYS A 54 28.63 -16.26 -16.48
CA LYS A 54 28.75 -16.07 -17.94
C LYS A 54 28.40 -14.65 -18.38
N SER A 55 27.70 -13.88 -17.54
CA SER A 55 27.37 -12.47 -17.78
C SER A 55 28.48 -11.52 -17.29
N LEU A 56 29.08 -10.79 -18.24
CA LEU A 56 30.21 -9.87 -18.00
C LEU A 56 29.86 -8.64 -17.16
N ALA A 57 28.58 -8.27 -17.09
CA ALA A 57 28.10 -7.15 -16.28
C ALA A 57 28.37 -7.35 -14.78
N GLY A 58 28.31 -8.60 -14.30
CA GLY A 58 28.63 -8.97 -12.92
C GLY A 58 30.12 -8.85 -12.64
N LEU A 59 30.97 -9.31 -13.57
CA LEU A 59 32.42 -9.24 -13.47
C LEU A 59 32.91 -7.80 -13.21
N TRP A 60 32.36 -6.83 -13.95
CA TRP A 60 32.81 -5.44 -13.95
C TRP A 60 32.76 -4.73 -12.60
N GLN A 61 31.68 -4.91 -11.84
CA GLN A 61 31.46 -4.19 -10.58
C GLN A 61 32.31 -4.77 -9.43
N ASN A 62 32.64 -6.06 -9.51
CA ASN A 62 33.42 -6.76 -8.50
C ASN A 62 34.94 -6.59 -8.63
N LEU A 63 35.44 -6.33 -9.84
CA LEU A 63 36.87 -6.15 -10.12
C LEU A 63 37.50 -4.98 -9.34
N ALA A 64 36.69 -4.05 -8.81
CA ALA A 64 37.18 -2.95 -7.98
C ALA A 64 37.57 -3.39 -6.55
N ASN A 65 37.05 -4.51 -6.06
CA ASN A 65 37.32 -5.03 -4.71
C ASN A 65 38.22 -6.27 -4.74
N LEU A 66 38.18 -7.02 -5.84
CA LEU A 66 38.85 -8.31 -5.97
C LEU A 66 40.36 -8.31 -5.66
N PRO A 67 41.20 -7.35 -6.09
CA PRO A 67 42.64 -7.42 -5.79
C PRO A 67 42.95 -7.33 -4.30
N GLU A 68 42.23 -6.47 -3.58
CA GLU A 68 42.41 -6.31 -2.12
C GLU A 68 41.95 -7.59 -1.42
N ILE A 69 40.84 -8.19 -1.86
CA ILE A 69 40.36 -9.47 -1.32
C ILE A 69 41.30 -10.63 -1.67
N LEU A 70 41.85 -10.69 -2.88
CA LEU A 70 42.87 -11.69 -3.28
C LEU A 70 44.13 -11.56 -2.44
N THR A 71 44.55 -10.33 -2.14
CA THR A 71 45.68 -10.07 -1.23
C THR A 71 45.40 -10.61 0.17
N CYS A 72 44.20 -10.34 0.73
CA CYS A 72 43.77 -10.91 2.01
C CYS A 72 43.68 -12.45 1.95
N ALA A 73 43.10 -13.01 0.89
CA ALA A 73 42.95 -14.46 0.70
C ALA A 73 44.31 -15.16 0.59
N LYS A 74 45.26 -14.57 -0.12
CA LYS A 74 46.64 -15.04 -0.24
C LYS A 74 47.34 -15.00 1.12
N ARG A 75 47.19 -13.92 1.89
CA ARG A 75 47.73 -13.82 3.27
C ARG A 75 47.22 -14.97 4.14
N TRP A 76 45.92 -15.23 4.13
CA TRP A 76 45.33 -16.37 4.85
C TRP A 76 45.79 -17.73 4.29
N SER A 77 46.10 -17.77 3.00
CA SER A 77 46.51 -18.97 2.28
C SER A 77 48.00 -19.28 2.34
N LEU A 78 48.81 -18.60 3.14
CA LEU A 78 50.25 -18.89 3.30
C LEU A 78 50.59 -19.63 4.61
N GLY A 79 49.60 -19.96 5.47
CA GLY A 79 49.82 -20.62 6.77
C GLY A 79 50.03 -22.14 6.71
N ARG A 80 51.04 -22.68 7.41
CA ARG A 80 51.45 -24.11 7.43
C ARG A 80 50.31 -25.09 7.78
N GLY A 81 49.67 -25.67 6.77
CA GLY A 81 48.74 -26.80 6.91
C GLY A 81 49.27 -28.05 6.17
N PRO A 82 48.89 -29.28 6.56
CA PRO A 82 49.40 -30.51 5.95
C PRO A 82 48.90 -30.75 4.51
N ILE A 83 47.92 -29.98 4.05
CA ILE A 83 47.31 -30.09 2.72
C ILE A 83 47.63 -28.80 1.94
N TYR A 84 48.88 -28.66 1.53
CA TYR A 84 49.28 -27.64 0.57
C TYR A 84 49.71 -28.31 -0.73
N PRO A 85 48.85 -28.31 -1.76
CA PRO A 85 49.37 -28.42 -3.11
C PRO A 85 50.32 -27.23 -3.30
N ARG A 86 51.57 -27.48 -3.74
CA ARG A 86 52.52 -26.43 -4.14
C ARG A 86 51.95 -25.48 -5.23
N ASP A 87 50.78 -25.81 -5.77
CA ASP A 87 50.10 -25.11 -6.85
C ASP A 87 49.20 -23.95 -6.39
N LEU A 88 48.81 -23.84 -5.10
CA LEU A 88 47.91 -22.76 -4.66
C LEU A 88 48.54 -21.37 -4.77
N GLU A 89 49.85 -21.26 -4.52
CA GLU A 89 50.58 -20.00 -4.69
C GLU A 89 50.62 -19.60 -6.18
N ALA A 90 50.74 -20.57 -7.08
CA ALA A 90 50.63 -20.34 -8.52
C ALA A 90 49.22 -19.88 -8.89
N VAL A 91 48.18 -20.53 -8.36
CA VAL A 91 46.77 -20.13 -8.57
C VAL A 91 46.53 -18.69 -8.13
N PHE A 92 46.93 -18.29 -6.91
CA PHE A 92 46.74 -16.91 -6.45
C PHE A 92 47.53 -15.91 -7.29
N ARG A 93 48.78 -16.22 -7.65
CA ARG A 93 49.59 -15.36 -8.52
C ARG A 93 48.94 -15.17 -9.89
N ASP A 94 48.38 -16.24 -10.45
CA ASP A 94 47.76 -16.21 -11.78
C ASP A 94 46.38 -15.52 -11.73
N LEU A 95 45.62 -15.65 -10.63
CA LEU A 95 44.41 -14.85 -10.38
C LEU A 95 44.70 -13.36 -10.15
N GLU A 96 45.79 -13.02 -9.44
CA GLU A 96 46.28 -11.64 -9.29
C GLU A 96 46.67 -11.06 -10.66
N ARG A 97 47.42 -11.81 -11.47
CA ARG A 97 47.80 -11.42 -12.83
C ARG A 97 46.56 -11.24 -13.72
N TRP A 98 45.59 -12.16 -13.65
CA TRP A 98 44.32 -12.03 -14.34
C TRP A 98 43.60 -10.74 -13.92
N SER A 99 43.45 -10.50 -12.61
CA SER A 99 42.78 -9.30 -12.08
C SER A 99 43.49 -8.01 -12.52
N GLN A 100 44.83 -7.98 -12.54
CA GLN A 100 45.61 -6.82 -12.99
C GLN A 100 45.39 -6.53 -14.48
N ILE A 101 45.40 -7.57 -15.33
CA ILE A 101 45.15 -7.43 -16.76
C ILE A 101 43.74 -6.86 -17.00
N VAL A 102 42.72 -7.42 -16.33
CA VAL A 102 41.34 -6.94 -16.50
C VAL A 102 41.16 -5.52 -15.97
N GLN A 103 41.86 -5.15 -14.89
CA GLN A 103 41.84 -3.78 -14.37
C GLN A 103 42.56 -2.77 -15.27
N ALA A 104 43.66 -3.15 -15.90
CA ALA A 104 44.39 -2.27 -16.81
C ALA A 104 43.53 -1.87 -18.02
N GLU A 105 42.61 -2.74 -18.44
CA GLU A 105 41.67 -2.48 -19.53
C GLU A 105 40.34 -1.86 -19.07
N ARG A 106 40.23 -1.44 -17.79
CA ARG A 106 38.98 -0.92 -17.23
C ARG A 106 38.49 0.36 -17.94
N GLU A 107 39.38 1.08 -18.59
CA GLU A 107 39.03 2.26 -19.39
C GLU A 107 38.89 1.97 -20.89
N SER A 108 39.08 0.71 -21.31
CA SER A 108 38.91 0.32 -22.70
C SER A 108 37.46 0.51 -23.15
N LEU A 109 37.29 1.00 -24.37
CA LEU A 109 35.98 1.30 -24.95
C LEU A 109 35.05 0.07 -24.94
N GLU A 110 35.60 -1.12 -25.21
CA GLU A 110 34.84 -2.37 -25.28
C GLU A 110 34.27 -2.79 -23.92
N LEU A 111 35.03 -2.62 -22.85
CA LEU A 111 34.54 -2.92 -21.53
C LEU A 111 33.62 -1.82 -20.95
N GLN A 112 33.84 -0.55 -21.32
CA GLN A 112 32.90 0.53 -21.02
C GLN A 112 31.54 0.31 -21.70
N LYS A 113 31.50 -0.22 -22.93
CA LYS A 113 30.26 -0.62 -23.61
C LYS A 113 29.52 -1.71 -22.83
N ILE A 114 30.22 -2.75 -22.37
CA ILE A 114 29.66 -3.81 -21.52
C ILE A 114 29.09 -3.23 -20.21
N TYR A 115 29.80 -2.30 -19.58
CA TYR A 115 29.33 -1.59 -18.38
C TYR A 115 28.06 -0.75 -18.63
N LEU A 116 28.04 0.03 -19.71
CA LEU A 116 26.92 0.89 -20.06
C LEU A 116 25.66 0.09 -20.40
N LEU A 117 25.79 -1.02 -21.13
CA LEU A 117 24.67 -1.93 -21.41
C LEU A 117 24.02 -2.45 -20.12
N SER A 118 24.81 -2.79 -19.09
CA SER A 118 24.29 -3.20 -17.78
C SER A 118 23.55 -2.10 -16.99
N LYS A 119 23.86 -0.83 -17.28
CA LYS A 119 23.23 0.34 -16.65
C LYS A 119 21.92 0.73 -17.33
N VAL A 120 21.80 0.48 -18.63
CA VAL A 120 20.60 0.79 -19.43
C VAL A 120 19.45 -0.17 -19.09
N GLU A 121 19.74 -1.47 -18.92
CA GLU A 121 18.73 -2.47 -18.50
C GLU A 121 18.09 -2.17 -17.13
N LYS A 122 18.79 -1.45 -16.24
CA LYS A 122 18.27 -1.01 -14.93
C LYS A 122 17.08 -0.05 -15.03
N ARG A 123 16.91 0.66 -16.14
CA ARG A 123 15.78 1.59 -16.35
C ARG A 123 14.57 0.93 -16.99
N TRP A 124 14.72 -0.25 -17.60
CA TRP A 124 13.71 -0.88 -18.45
C TRP A 124 13.13 -2.19 -17.87
N GLY A 125 13.54 -2.56 -16.65
CA GLY A 125 13.03 -3.74 -15.95
C GLY A 125 11.59 -3.58 -15.43
N SER A 126 10.69 -4.32 -16.05
CA SER A 126 9.30 -4.69 -15.67
C SER A 126 8.17 -3.70 -15.94
N GLU A 127 7.75 -3.60 -17.21
CA GLU A 127 6.35 -3.43 -17.60
C GLU A 127 5.97 -4.47 -18.66
N SER A 128 5.32 -5.55 -18.22
CA SER A 128 4.49 -6.54 -18.96
C SER A 128 4.64 -7.90 -18.27
N GLY A 129 3.62 -8.65 -17.93
CA GLY A 129 2.18 -8.52 -17.99
C GLY A 129 1.64 -9.87 -17.53
N ASP A 130 0.76 -9.87 -16.54
CA ASP A 130 -0.42 -10.76 -16.44
C ASP A 130 -1.10 -10.45 -15.10
N GLY A 131 -2.43 -10.34 -15.16
CA GLY A 131 -3.25 -9.92 -14.04
C GLY A 131 -3.15 -10.87 -12.86
N GLU A 132 -2.61 -10.38 -11.75
CA GLU A 132 -3.10 -10.57 -10.38
C GLU A 132 -2.09 -9.91 -9.42
N GLY A 133 -2.63 -9.08 -8.51
CA GLY A 133 -1.99 -8.51 -7.32
C GLY A 133 -0.46 -8.41 -7.25
N ALA A 134 0.08 -7.21 -7.51
CA ALA A 134 1.40 -6.84 -7.00
C ALA A 134 1.47 -5.36 -6.61
N SER A 135 0.95 -5.02 -5.43
CA SER A 135 1.47 -3.88 -4.66
C SER A 135 2.89 -4.24 -4.18
N ARG A 136 3.88 -4.24 -5.07
CA ARG A 136 5.28 -4.21 -4.63
C ARG A 136 5.69 -2.77 -4.46
N LYS A 137 5.67 -2.37 -3.19
CA LYS A 137 6.41 -1.24 -2.63
C LYS A 137 7.68 -0.96 -3.45
N ARG A 138 7.77 0.21 -4.07
CA ARG A 138 9.07 0.83 -4.32
C ARG A 138 9.54 1.40 -2.99
N ASP A 139 9.98 0.50 -2.11
CA ASP A 139 10.85 0.88 -1.01
C ASP A 139 12.19 1.27 -1.67
N LEU A 140 12.64 2.51 -1.47
CA LEU A 140 14.01 2.94 -1.75
C LEU A 140 15.05 2.25 -0.83
N LYS A 141 14.63 1.28 -0.01
CA LYS A 141 15.53 0.46 0.82
C LYS A 141 16.08 -0.70 0.00
N SER A 142 17.31 -0.50 -0.47
CA SER A 142 18.14 -1.40 -1.27
C SER A 142 17.62 -1.63 -2.70
N ILE A 143 18.26 -0.94 -3.65
CA ILE A 143 18.37 -1.44 -5.02
C ILE A 143 19.01 -2.83 -4.89
N GLY A 144 18.20 -3.90 -4.89
CA GLY A 144 18.72 -5.26 -5.03
C GLY A 144 19.65 -5.27 -6.25
N PRO A 145 20.84 -5.88 -6.17
CA PRO A 145 21.76 -5.85 -7.30
C PRO A 145 21.09 -6.51 -8.52
N PRO A 146 21.50 -6.14 -9.75
CA PRO A 146 20.81 -6.48 -10.99
C PRO A 146 20.77 -7.98 -11.34
N PHE A 147 21.09 -8.88 -10.40
CA PHE A 147 21.28 -10.30 -10.62
C PHE A 147 20.45 -11.18 -9.67
N ARG A 148 19.13 -10.95 -9.60
CA ARG A 148 18.21 -11.90 -8.94
C ARG A 148 18.26 -13.26 -9.66
N GLY A 149 19.14 -14.14 -9.19
CA GLY A 149 19.41 -15.48 -9.74
C GLY A 149 20.85 -15.93 -9.49
N ILE A 150 21.84 -15.07 -9.77
CA ILE A 150 23.27 -15.35 -9.56
C ILE A 150 23.57 -15.49 -8.05
N GLU A 151 22.83 -14.76 -7.21
CA GLU A 151 23.03 -14.74 -5.76
C GLU A 151 22.84 -16.09 -5.06
N ASP A 152 21.98 -16.98 -5.59
CA ASP A 152 21.72 -18.28 -4.96
C ASP A 152 22.59 -19.42 -5.52
N GLU A 153 23.13 -19.24 -6.73
CA GLU A 153 23.90 -20.26 -7.47
C GLU A 153 25.42 -20.03 -7.43
N HIS A 154 25.88 -18.79 -7.17
CA HIS A 154 27.29 -18.42 -7.21
C HIS A 154 27.76 -17.78 -5.89
N PRO A 155 28.09 -18.58 -4.86
CA PRO A 155 28.23 -18.10 -3.49
C PRO A 155 29.45 -17.19 -3.26
N ILE A 156 30.49 -17.28 -4.09
CA ILE A 156 31.62 -16.34 -4.05
C ILE A 156 31.18 -14.92 -4.37
N TRP A 157 30.34 -14.76 -5.40
CA TRP A 157 29.99 -13.44 -5.90
C TRP A 157 29.03 -12.69 -4.98
N MET A 158 28.29 -13.39 -4.11
CA MET A 158 27.59 -12.75 -3.00
C MET A 158 28.53 -11.98 -2.06
N THR A 159 29.78 -12.46 -1.94
CA THR A 159 30.75 -11.93 -0.97
C THR A 159 31.63 -10.86 -1.57
N LEU A 160 32.07 -10.99 -2.82
CA LEU A 160 33.03 -10.07 -3.45
C LEU A 160 32.44 -8.71 -3.85
N TRP A 161 31.11 -8.63 -3.90
CA TRP A 161 30.39 -7.47 -4.41
C TRP A 161 30.44 -6.25 -3.50
N TYR A 162 30.32 -6.48 -2.20
CA TYR A 162 30.11 -5.39 -1.25
C TYR A 162 31.44 -4.94 -0.63
N ARG A 163 31.55 -3.64 -0.34
CA ARG A 163 32.46 -3.13 0.69
C ARG A 163 31.68 -3.05 2.00
N SER A 164 32.37 -2.79 3.12
CA SER A 164 31.66 -2.43 4.35
C SER A 164 30.73 -1.24 4.05
N GLY A 165 29.46 -1.36 4.41
CA GLY A 165 28.44 -0.32 4.27
C GLY A 165 28.58 0.82 5.28
N THR A 166 29.62 0.78 6.13
CA THR A 166 29.98 1.92 6.96
C THR A 166 30.46 3.08 6.07
N PRO A 167 29.97 4.32 6.26
CA PRO A 167 30.45 5.48 5.51
C PRO A 167 31.94 5.76 5.74
N PRO A 168 32.70 6.18 4.72
CA PRO A 168 34.11 6.57 4.87
C PRO A 168 34.36 7.71 5.87
N THR A 169 33.32 8.47 6.19
CA THR A 169 33.34 9.61 7.11
C THR A 169 33.29 9.21 8.58
N GLU A 170 32.92 7.97 8.91
CA GLU A 170 32.94 7.49 10.30
C GLU A 170 34.38 7.22 10.76
N ALA A 171 34.71 7.64 11.99
CA ALA A 171 36.02 7.41 12.58
C ALA A 171 36.42 5.93 12.66
N ILE A 172 35.43 5.02 12.70
CA ILE A 172 35.62 3.56 12.79
C ILE A 172 35.60 2.84 11.42
N TYR A 173 35.39 3.59 10.32
CA TYR A 173 35.28 3.04 8.97
C TYR A 173 36.46 2.16 8.58
N ALA A 174 37.68 2.65 8.79
CA ALA A 174 38.89 1.94 8.39
C ALA A 174 38.98 0.57 9.04
N LEU A 175 38.62 0.47 10.33
CA LEU A 175 38.62 -0.78 11.09
C LEU A 175 37.55 -1.75 10.57
N ARG A 176 36.28 -1.31 10.49
CA ARG A 176 35.17 -2.17 10.02
C ARG A 176 35.38 -2.65 8.58
N ASN A 177 35.87 -1.77 7.72
CA ASN A 177 36.18 -2.10 6.33
C ASN A 177 37.34 -3.10 6.23
N GLN A 178 38.39 -2.96 7.05
CA GLN A 178 39.48 -3.92 7.09
C GLN A 178 39.03 -5.31 7.57
N VAL A 179 38.26 -5.37 8.65
CA VAL A 179 37.72 -6.65 9.18
C VAL A 179 36.83 -7.33 8.15
N TYR A 180 35.93 -6.57 7.52
CA TYR A 180 35.07 -7.12 6.49
C TYR A 180 35.85 -7.72 5.30
N ARG A 181 36.90 -7.01 4.83
CA ARG A 181 37.81 -7.51 3.78
C ARG A 181 38.56 -8.76 4.20
N ASP A 182 38.99 -8.83 5.45
CA ASP A 182 39.69 -10.00 5.98
C ASP A 182 38.80 -11.23 6.04
N LEU A 183 37.52 -11.05 6.35
CA LEU A 183 36.50 -12.10 6.29
C LEU A 183 36.19 -12.55 4.86
N GLN A 184 36.08 -11.60 3.92
CA GLN A 184 35.96 -11.91 2.48
C GLN A 184 37.17 -12.71 1.98
N GLY A 185 38.38 -12.31 2.37
CA GLY A 185 39.62 -13.00 2.02
C GLY A 185 39.70 -14.40 2.63
N LEU A 186 39.33 -14.56 3.90
CA LEU A 186 39.31 -15.86 4.57
C LEU A 186 38.31 -16.82 3.92
N TYR A 187 37.12 -16.32 3.56
CA TYR A 187 36.11 -17.08 2.84
C TYR A 187 36.61 -17.51 1.46
N LEU A 188 37.14 -16.58 0.66
CA LEU A 188 37.66 -16.86 -0.68
C LEU A 188 38.83 -17.86 -0.63
N GLY A 189 39.77 -17.69 0.32
CA GLY A 189 40.88 -18.62 0.51
C GLY A 189 40.41 -20.04 0.88
N SER A 190 39.40 -20.14 1.76
CA SER A 190 38.79 -21.43 2.11
C SER A 190 38.11 -22.08 0.91
N TYR A 191 37.38 -21.30 0.09
CA TYR A 191 36.72 -21.78 -1.12
C TYR A 191 37.72 -22.36 -2.14
N ILE A 192 38.78 -21.62 -2.46
CA ILE A 192 39.79 -22.04 -3.45
C ILE A 192 40.49 -23.33 -3.01
N ARG A 193 40.79 -23.47 -1.71
CA ARG A 193 41.36 -24.70 -1.14
C ARG A 193 40.45 -25.89 -1.28
N LEU A 194 39.16 -25.71 -0.98
CA LEU A 194 38.15 -26.76 -1.12
C LEU A 194 38.01 -27.21 -2.57
N ARG A 195 37.99 -26.27 -3.52
CA ARG A 195 37.96 -26.57 -4.96
C ARG A 195 39.21 -27.32 -5.43
N SER A 196 40.39 -26.86 -5.04
CA SER A 196 41.68 -27.51 -5.41
C SER A 196 41.80 -28.92 -4.82
N SER A 197 41.35 -29.11 -3.57
CA SER A 197 41.36 -30.42 -2.89
C SER A 197 40.38 -31.43 -3.51
N HIS A 198 39.24 -30.95 -4.01
CA HIS A 198 38.28 -31.78 -4.75
C HIS A 198 38.88 -32.32 -6.05
N GLU A 199 39.58 -31.49 -6.82
CA GLU A 199 40.15 -31.90 -8.11
C GLU A 199 41.34 -32.85 -7.99
N SER A 200 42.17 -32.66 -6.96
CA SER A 200 43.25 -33.59 -6.64
C SER A 200 42.76 -34.92 -6.07
N GLY A 201 41.44 -35.10 -5.92
CA GLY A 201 40.82 -36.34 -5.43
C GLY A 201 41.02 -36.61 -3.94
N TYR A 202 41.63 -35.67 -3.20
CA TYR A 202 42.00 -35.82 -1.79
C TYR A 202 40.78 -35.80 -0.85
N THR A 203 39.68 -35.17 -1.26
CA THR A 203 38.44 -35.06 -0.48
C THR A 203 37.23 -35.61 -1.25
N LYS A 204 37.22 -36.92 -1.55
CA LYS A 204 36.03 -37.59 -2.12
C LYS A 204 34.82 -37.64 -1.19
N HIS A 205 34.99 -37.38 0.11
CA HIS A 205 33.94 -37.53 1.13
C HIS A 205 33.21 -36.24 1.54
N VAL A 206 33.60 -35.06 1.01
CA VAL A 206 33.01 -33.76 1.44
C VAL A 206 32.17 -33.09 0.36
N VAL A 207 32.23 -33.55 -0.89
CA VAL A 207 31.48 -32.93 -2.00
C VAL A 207 30.13 -33.62 -2.18
N GLY A 208 29.23 -33.28 -1.26
CA GLY A 208 27.78 -33.44 -1.40
C GLY A 208 27.08 -32.08 -1.44
N SER A 209 25.76 -32.07 -1.61
CA SER A 209 24.87 -30.89 -1.54
C SER A 209 25.12 -30.00 -0.30
N ASP A 210 25.67 -30.59 0.76
CA ASP A 210 25.87 -29.94 2.04
C ASP A 210 27.01 -28.92 2.01
N LEU A 211 28.17 -29.23 1.39
CA LEU A 211 29.26 -28.25 1.29
C LEU A 211 28.86 -27.03 0.46
N PHE A 212 28.12 -27.25 -0.64
CA PHE A 212 27.61 -26.17 -1.46
C PHE A 212 26.61 -25.30 -0.69
N THR A 213 25.74 -25.93 0.10
CA THR A 213 24.82 -25.22 1.01
C THR A 213 25.59 -24.39 2.03
N ARG A 214 26.69 -24.90 2.60
CA ARG A 214 27.54 -24.19 3.55
C ARG A 214 28.26 -23.00 2.94
N LEU A 215 28.79 -23.17 1.73
CA LEU A 215 29.40 -22.09 0.96
C LEU A 215 28.39 -20.97 0.69
N ARG A 216 27.16 -21.32 0.36
CA ARG A 216 26.04 -20.38 0.18
C ARG A 216 25.68 -19.67 1.48
N ASP A 217 25.48 -20.39 2.58
CA ASP A 217 25.09 -19.79 3.85
C ASP A 217 26.17 -18.85 4.40
N SER A 218 27.45 -19.22 4.24
CA SER A 218 28.60 -18.36 4.56
C SER A 218 28.62 -17.09 3.71
N GLY A 219 28.31 -17.20 2.42
CA GLY A 219 28.24 -16.04 1.54
C GLY A 219 27.06 -15.11 1.88
N ARG A 220 25.93 -15.68 2.32
CA ARG A 220 24.78 -14.93 2.84
C ARG A 220 25.11 -14.19 4.14
N LEU A 221 25.87 -14.80 5.05
CA LEU A 221 26.35 -14.13 6.26
C LEU A 221 27.16 -12.89 5.91
N LEU A 222 28.20 -13.04 5.07
CA LEU A 222 29.06 -11.94 4.65
C LEU A 222 28.26 -10.85 3.95
N ARG A 223 27.27 -11.22 3.14
CA ARG A 223 26.34 -10.24 2.60
C ARG A 223 25.61 -9.53 3.72
N LYS A 224 24.94 -10.19 4.66
CA LYS A 224 24.12 -9.45 5.66
C LYS A 224 24.94 -8.49 6.53
N ILE A 225 26.13 -8.91 6.97
CA ILE A 225 26.98 -8.09 7.83
C ILE A 225 27.66 -6.91 7.10
N HIS A 226 27.48 -6.77 5.78
CA HIS A 226 27.92 -5.57 5.05
C HIS A 226 27.10 -4.32 5.42
N SER A 227 25.83 -4.48 5.83
CA SER A 227 24.93 -3.36 6.10
C SER A 227 25.38 -2.53 7.30
N LEU A 228 25.09 -1.22 7.28
CA LEU A 228 25.39 -0.28 8.36
C LEU A 228 24.84 -0.75 9.72
N GLU A 229 23.64 -1.33 9.70
CA GLU A 229 22.93 -1.85 10.89
C GLU A 229 23.72 -2.96 11.62
N HIS A 230 24.67 -3.61 10.94
CA HIS A 230 25.51 -4.66 11.50
C HIS A 230 26.94 -4.20 11.79
N GLY A 231 27.21 -2.89 11.76
CA GLY A 231 28.54 -2.33 12.05
C GLY A 231 29.12 -2.77 13.40
N PHE A 232 28.26 -2.93 14.41
CA PHE A 232 28.65 -3.44 15.74
C PHE A 232 29.21 -4.88 15.71
N LEU A 233 28.74 -5.73 14.78
CA LEU A 233 29.28 -7.09 14.62
C LEU A 233 30.67 -7.05 14.03
N LEU A 234 30.93 -6.16 13.07
CA LEU A 234 32.28 -5.96 12.51
C LEU A 234 33.24 -5.41 13.55
N GLU A 235 32.78 -4.53 14.44
CA GLU A 235 33.57 -4.06 15.59
C GLU A 235 33.87 -5.17 16.59
N ARG A 236 32.87 -5.98 16.94
CA ARG A 236 33.06 -7.12 17.82
C ARG A 236 34.06 -8.12 17.22
N LEU A 237 33.91 -8.42 15.93
CA LEU A 237 34.85 -9.25 15.19
C LEU A 237 36.21 -8.58 15.07
N SER A 238 36.33 -7.24 15.07
CA SER A 238 37.62 -6.56 15.00
C SER A 238 38.55 -6.91 16.17
N VAL A 239 37.98 -7.05 17.38
CA VAL A 239 38.71 -7.51 18.59
C VAL A 239 39.27 -8.92 18.40
N HIS A 240 38.66 -9.70 17.51
CA HIS A 240 39.01 -11.09 17.23
C HIS A 240 39.66 -11.29 15.85
N CYS A 241 39.65 -10.33 14.93
CA CYS A 241 40.20 -10.46 13.57
C CYS A 241 41.51 -9.70 13.42
N CYS A 242 41.66 -8.56 14.12
CA CYS A 242 42.87 -7.74 14.07
C CYS A 242 43.89 -8.26 15.09
N GLY A 243 44.53 -9.40 14.80
CA GLY A 243 45.59 -9.95 15.65
C GLY A 243 45.91 -11.44 15.47
N TYR A 244 45.18 -12.15 14.63
CA TYR A 244 45.44 -13.57 14.36
C TYR A 244 45.85 -13.80 12.92
N ASP A 245 47.04 -14.36 12.71
CA ASP A 245 47.48 -14.89 11.41
C ASP A 245 47.14 -16.39 11.26
N GLU A 246 46.27 -16.91 12.14
CA GLU A 246 45.97 -18.35 12.27
C GLU A 246 44.47 -18.62 12.10
N PRO A 247 44.05 -19.34 11.03
CA PRO A 247 42.65 -19.71 10.78
C PRO A 247 41.95 -20.43 11.94
N ASN A 248 42.70 -21.17 12.77
CA ASN A 248 42.20 -21.87 13.96
C ASN A 248 41.48 -20.97 14.96
N LYS A 249 42.04 -19.79 15.23
CA LYS A 249 41.49 -18.88 16.24
C LYS A 249 40.18 -18.25 15.77
N LEU A 250 40.10 -17.91 14.48
CA LEU A 250 38.86 -17.40 13.89
C LEU A 250 37.78 -18.48 13.77
N HIS A 251 38.14 -19.72 13.42
CA HIS A 251 37.20 -20.83 13.46
C HIS A 251 36.56 -20.99 14.85
N GLN A 252 37.36 -20.93 15.92
CA GLN A 252 36.85 -21.02 17.29
C GLN A 252 35.88 -19.88 17.62
N VAL A 253 36.20 -18.64 17.24
CA VAL A 253 35.31 -17.47 17.46
C VAL A 253 33.96 -17.67 16.80
N PHE A 254 33.91 -18.14 15.55
CA PHE A 254 32.63 -18.40 14.88
C PHE A 254 31.87 -19.59 15.47
N SER A 255 32.58 -20.61 15.95
CA SER A 255 31.98 -21.75 16.67
C SER A 255 31.34 -21.30 17.99
N ASP A 256 32.02 -20.41 18.74
CA ASP A 256 31.53 -19.88 20.01
C ASP A 256 30.31 -18.96 19.80
N MET A 257 30.33 -18.12 18.76
CA MET A 257 29.17 -17.31 18.38
C MET A 257 27.96 -18.18 18.01
N HIS A 258 28.17 -19.31 17.31
CA HIS A 258 27.10 -20.28 17.04
C HIS A 258 26.53 -20.95 18.31
N ALA A 259 27.37 -21.20 19.32
CA ALA A 259 26.94 -21.86 20.55
C ALA A 259 25.99 -21.00 21.38
N ASN A 260 26.06 -19.67 21.23
CA ASN A 260 25.24 -18.72 21.98
C ASN A 260 23.74 -18.75 21.54
N PRO A 261 22.77 -18.89 22.46
CA PRO A 261 21.35 -19.03 22.12
C PRO A 261 20.63 -17.78 21.58
N GLU A 262 21.23 -16.59 21.63
CA GLU A 262 20.52 -15.31 21.37
C GLU A 262 20.73 -14.64 19.99
N GLU A 263 21.40 -15.25 19.00
CA GLU A 263 21.74 -14.54 17.75
C GLU A 263 20.93 -14.89 16.50
N LEU A 264 20.51 -13.84 15.77
CA LEU A 264 19.76 -13.86 14.49
C LEU A 264 20.49 -14.60 13.35
N PHE A 265 21.80 -14.84 13.47
CA PHE A 265 22.69 -15.37 12.42
C PHE A 265 23.26 -16.75 12.74
N ARG A 266 22.73 -17.41 13.77
CA ARG A 266 23.30 -18.65 14.33
C ARG A 266 23.65 -19.71 13.29
N GLN A 267 22.75 -19.99 12.34
CA GLN A 267 22.99 -21.02 11.31
C GLN A 267 24.06 -20.61 10.30
N GLU A 268 24.16 -19.32 9.98
CA GLU A 268 25.07 -18.80 8.96
C GLU A 268 26.51 -18.69 9.51
N PHE A 269 26.68 -18.40 10.81
CA PHE A 269 27.98 -18.49 11.50
C PHE A 269 28.54 -19.91 11.56
N ALA A 270 27.69 -20.92 11.79
CA ALA A 270 28.11 -22.32 11.68
C ALA A 270 28.52 -22.68 10.25
N GLY A 271 27.77 -22.19 9.25
CA GLY A 271 28.15 -22.32 7.85
C GLY A 271 29.56 -21.80 7.58
N PHE A 272 29.85 -20.61 8.08
CA PHE A 272 31.16 -19.97 7.93
C PHE A 272 32.28 -20.74 8.65
N ALA A 273 32.05 -21.18 9.89
CA ALA A 273 33.00 -21.99 10.66
C ALA A 273 33.33 -23.32 9.96
N ASP A 274 32.32 -24.00 9.39
CA ASP A 274 32.48 -25.25 8.64
C ASP A 274 33.32 -25.08 7.38
N VAL A 275 33.08 -23.99 6.64
CA VAL A 275 33.84 -23.67 5.41
C VAL A 275 35.32 -23.42 5.75
N VAL A 276 35.60 -22.67 6.81
CA VAL A 276 36.98 -22.41 7.26
C VAL A 276 37.65 -23.69 7.76
N ASN A 277 36.96 -24.49 8.59
CA ASN A 277 37.51 -25.75 9.09
C ASN A 277 37.83 -26.73 7.97
N SER A 278 36.91 -26.88 7.01
CA SER A 278 37.07 -27.79 5.88
C SER A 278 38.16 -27.31 4.92
N GLY A 279 38.22 -26.01 4.62
CA GLY A 279 39.20 -25.44 3.71
C GLY A 279 40.63 -25.50 4.24
N TYR A 280 40.82 -25.34 5.56
CA TYR A 280 42.14 -25.41 6.18
C TYR A 280 42.45 -26.76 6.85
N ALA A 281 41.54 -27.72 6.79
CA ALA A 281 41.64 -29.03 7.44
C ALA A 281 41.98 -28.92 8.94
N LEU A 282 41.26 -28.05 9.65
CA LEU A 282 41.57 -27.72 11.05
C LEU A 282 41.22 -28.86 12.02
N GLY A 283 40.51 -29.89 11.57
CA GLY A 283 40.19 -31.08 12.36
C GLY A 283 39.15 -30.86 13.46
N HIS A 284 38.45 -29.73 13.42
CA HIS A 284 37.44 -29.34 14.41
C HIS A 284 36.04 -29.44 13.82
N PRO A 285 35.26 -30.51 14.07
CA PRO A 285 33.88 -30.54 13.65
C PRO A 285 33.13 -29.42 14.37
N SER A 286 32.40 -28.58 13.63
CA SER A 286 31.56 -27.55 14.25
C SER A 286 30.57 -28.17 15.24
N GLU A 287 30.10 -27.38 16.21
CA GLU A 287 28.99 -27.74 17.11
C GLU A 287 27.76 -28.29 16.35
N PHE A 288 27.56 -27.87 15.11
CA PHE A 288 26.51 -28.39 14.24
C PHE A 288 26.83 -29.79 13.69
N ALA A 289 28.07 -30.04 13.25
CA ALA A 289 28.52 -31.39 12.86
C ALA A 289 28.47 -32.37 14.04
N LYS A 290 28.81 -31.92 15.26
CA LYS A 290 28.61 -32.70 16.49
C LYS A 290 27.14 -33.03 16.72
N LYS A 291 26.22 -32.07 16.60
CA LYS A 291 24.76 -32.31 16.74
C LYS A 291 24.16 -33.22 15.68
N LEU A 292 24.68 -33.22 14.45
CA LEU A 292 24.26 -34.14 13.39
C LEU A 292 24.72 -35.57 13.65
N VAL A 293 25.94 -35.73 14.17
CA VAL A 293 26.47 -37.04 14.61
C VAL A 293 25.69 -37.54 15.85
N ASP A 294 25.34 -36.66 16.78
CA ASP A 294 24.57 -37.00 17.98
C ASP A 294 23.09 -37.32 17.68
N ASN A 295 22.49 -36.70 16.66
CA ASN A 295 21.11 -36.97 16.26
C ASN A 295 20.91 -38.34 15.59
N PHE A 296 21.99 -39.09 15.30
CA PHE A 296 21.93 -40.49 14.86
C PHE A 296 22.10 -41.50 16.01
N SER A 297 22.23 -41.07 17.27
CA SER A 297 22.41 -41.96 18.42
C SER A 297 21.35 -41.79 19.51
N LEU A 298 20.42 -42.75 19.51
CA LEU A 298 19.50 -43.26 20.54
C LEU A 298 18.27 -42.43 21.02
N PRO A 299 17.08 -43.06 21.09
CA PRO A 299 15.89 -42.50 21.73
C PRO A 299 15.90 -42.77 23.24
N GLY A 300 15.82 -41.72 24.05
CA GLY A 300 15.60 -41.86 25.49
C GLY A 300 15.92 -40.59 26.27
N ASP A 301 14.88 -40.04 26.89
CA ASP A 301 14.93 -39.08 28.00
C ASP A 301 15.61 -37.71 27.77
N LYS A 302 14.79 -36.73 27.40
CA LYS A 302 14.97 -35.36 27.90
C LYS A 302 13.76 -34.96 28.74
N LYS A 303 13.93 -35.05 30.07
CA LYS A 303 13.09 -34.40 31.06
C LYS A 303 13.07 -32.89 30.77
N LYS A 304 11.89 -32.36 30.46
CA LYS A 304 11.66 -30.92 30.31
C LYS A 304 11.90 -30.24 31.67
N ILE A 305 12.90 -29.36 31.72
CA ILE A 305 12.99 -28.35 32.77
C ILE A 305 11.75 -27.46 32.63
N PRO A 306 10.99 -27.19 33.71
CA PRO A 306 9.79 -26.37 33.62
C PRO A 306 10.21 -24.92 33.36
N GLN A 307 10.10 -24.48 32.11
CA GLN A 307 10.07 -23.05 31.80
C GLN A 307 8.87 -22.46 32.54
N ARG A 308 9.13 -21.54 33.50
CA ARG A 308 8.12 -20.59 33.96
C ARG A 308 7.51 -19.97 32.71
N LYS A 309 6.22 -20.20 32.46
CA LYS A 309 5.49 -19.52 31.39
C LYS A 309 5.46 -18.04 31.74
N LEU A 310 6.40 -17.28 31.18
CA LEU A 310 6.26 -15.84 31.00
C LEU A 310 4.93 -15.64 30.28
N THR A 311 3.97 -14.97 30.92
CA THR A 311 2.73 -14.59 30.21
C THR A 311 3.11 -13.56 29.16
N ASP A 312 2.80 -13.83 27.88
CA ASP A 312 3.14 -13.01 26.69
C ASP A 312 2.63 -11.54 26.72
N SER A 313 2.04 -11.09 27.84
CA SER A 313 1.36 -9.81 27.99
C SER A 313 2.15 -8.75 28.78
N ARG A 314 3.32 -9.07 29.37
CA ARG A 314 4.09 -8.09 30.19
C ARG A 314 5.58 -8.12 29.90
N ILE A 315 6.22 -6.95 29.96
CA ILE A 315 7.67 -6.82 30.05
C ILE A 315 8.04 -6.96 31.53
N TYR A 316 8.85 -7.97 31.86
CA TYR A 316 9.33 -8.23 33.22
C TYR A 316 10.62 -7.46 33.49
N GLU A 317 10.95 -7.24 34.77
CA GLU A 317 12.13 -6.48 35.20
C GLU A 317 13.47 -7.05 34.68
N ASP A 318 13.50 -8.31 34.29
CA ASP A 318 14.65 -9.02 33.74
C ASP A 318 14.71 -9.01 32.20
N HIS A 319 13.71 -8.44 31.51
CA HIS A 319 13.67 -8.36 30.04
C HIS A 319 14.45 -7.14 29.53
N HIS A 320 15.31 -7.29 28.51
CA HIS A 320 16.18 -6.20 28.00
C HIS A 320 15.42 -4.91 27.62
N LEU A 321 14.20 -5.01 27.08
CA LEU A 321 13.33 -3.84 26.82
C LEU A 321 12.91 -3.09 28.10
N PHE A 322 12.79 -3.76 29.25
CA PHE A 322 12.56 -3.12 30.54
C PHE A 322 13.74 -2.23 30.93
N TRP A 323 14.96 -2.75 30.78
CA TRP A 323 16.19 -2.03 31.05
C TRP A 323 16.44 -0.90 30.03
N ILE A 324 16.00 -1.04 28.79
CA ILE A 324 16.06 0.05 27.79
C ILE A 324 15.08 1.17 28.15
N ALA A 325 13.87 0.82 28.60
CA ALA A 325 12.84 1.78 29.01
C ALA A 325 13.15 2.47 30.36
N GLN A 326 13.80 1.75 31.29
CA GLN A 326 14.20 2.26 32.63
C GLN A 326 15.61 2.88 32.65
N GLY A 327 16.47 2.52 31.70
CA GLY A 327 17.92 2.50 31.88
C GLY A 327 18.75 3.16 30.78
N PHE A 328 18.23 4.18 30.10
CA PHE A 328 19.09 5.20 29.46
C PHE A 328 19.18 6.51 30.26
N PRO A 329 19.63 6.51 31.53
CA PRO A 329 20.25 7.69 32.10
C PRO A 329 21.68 7.78 31.56
N VAL A 330 21.97 8.82 30.79
CA VAL A 330 23.34 9.34 30.62
C VAL A 330 24.30 8.43 29.81
N ILE A 331 24.10 8.33 28.48
CA ILE A 331 25.29 8.54 27.63
C ILE A 331 25.63 10.01 27.85
N THR A 332 26.82 10.26 28.41
CA THR A 332 27.37 11.58 28.70
C THR A 332 27.17 12.52 27.53
N SER A 333 26.06 13.25 27.59
CA SER A 333 25.95 14.53 26.95
C SER A 333 27.11 15.35 27.51
N LYS A 334 28.06 15.71 26.66
CA LYS A 334 28.46 17.12 26.66
C LYS A 334 27.19 17.88 26.31
N GLN A 335 26.42 18.12 27.35
CA GLN A 335 25.16 18.82 27.36
C GLN A 335 25.45 20.22 26.80
N LYS A 336 25.22 20.42 25.50
CA LYS A 336 24.78 21.74 25.07
C LYS A 336 23.43 21.92 25.75
N LYS A 337 23.43 22.75 26.79
CA LYS A 337 22.23 23.20 27.50
C LYS A 337 21.14 23.51 26.47
N ASN A 338 19.96 22.92 26.67
CA ASN A 338 18.70 23.20 25.97
C ASN A 338 18.48 22.64 24.56
N SER A 339 18.90 21.41 24.25
CA SER A 339 18.21 20.65 23.20
C SER A 339 17.37 19.56 23.84
N ARG A 340 16.07 19.83 24.01
CA ARG A 340 15.09 18.73 23.98
C ARG A 340 15.34 17.95 22.68
N PRO A 341 15.16 16.62 22.65
CA PRO A 341 15.09 15.92 21.38
C PRO A 341 14.03 16.64 20.52
N HIS A 342 14.44 17.08 19.35
CA HIS A 342 13.59 17.80 18.41
C HIS A 342 13.47 16.95 17.17
N ILE A 343 12.27 16.92 16.60
CA ILE A 343 12.07 16.35 15.28
C ILE A 343 12.73 17.33 14.31
N GLU A 344 13.82 16.92 13.67
CA GLU A 344 14.37 17.66 12.54
C GLU A 344 13.45 17.39 11.35
N TRP A 345 12.68 18.42 11.05
CA TRP A 345 11.71 18.44 9.97
C TRP A 345 12.43 19.00 8.73
N ILE A 346 12.66 18.17 7.71
CA ILE A 346 13.12 18.65 6.42
C ILE A 346 11.93 19.26 5.71
N GLY A 347 11.97 20.57 5.53
CA GLY A 347 11.00 21.28 4.71
C GLY A 347 11.30 21.16 3.22
N PRO A 348 10.34 21.53 2.37
CA PRO A 348 10.57 21.68 0.94
C PRO A 348 11.81 22.56 0.67
N GLU A 349 12.54 22.30 -0.42
CA GLU A 349 13.71 23.11 -0.78
C GLU A 349 13.34 24.60 -0.87
N VAL A 350 14.30 25.51 -0.71
CA VAL A 350 14.05 26.96 -0.64
C VAL A 350 13.23 27.46 -1.84
N GLU A 351 13.48 26.91 -3.02
CA GLU A 351 12.77 27.20 -4.27
C GLU A 351 11.32 26.71 -4.23
N THR A 352 11.09 25.50 -3.72
CA THR A 352 9.75 24.93 -3.51
C THR A 352 8.99 25.67 -2.41
N THR A 353 9.67 26.14 -1.36
CA THR A 353 9.10 26.92 -0.25
C THR A 353 8.55 28.26 -0.74
N ALA A 354 9.29 28.96 -1.61
CA ALA A 354 8.83 30.21 -2.21
C ALA A 354 7.58 30.00 -3.09
N SER A 355 7.58 28.94 -3.92
CA SER A 355 6.40 28.55 -4.72
C SER A 355 5.19 28.24 -3.84
N LEU A 356 5.37 27.49 -2.73
CA LEU A 356 4.27 27.17 -1.81
C LEU A 356 3.66 28.42 -1.16
N PHE A 357 4.48 29.39 -0.76
CA PHE A 357 3.99 30.66 -0.19
C PHE A 357 3.25 31.53 -1.21
N GLU A 358 3.77 31.65 -2.43
CA GLU A 358 3.09 32.35 -3.53
C GLU A 358 1.75 31.70 -3.89
N GLU A 359 1.65 30.39 -3.68
CA GLU A 359 0.45 29.56 -3.91
C GLU A 359 -0.51 29.54 -2.71
N GLY A 360 -0.19 30.22 -1.60
CA GLY A 360 -1.02 30.30 -0.40
C GLY A 360 -1.02 29.04 0.47
N ALA A 361 -0.05 28.14 0.28
CA ALA A 361 0.15 26.94 1.09
C ALA A 361 1.27 27.18 2.11
N HIS A 362 1.08 26.75 3.37
CA HIS A 362 2.08 26.97 4.41
C HIS A 362 3.16 25.86 4.33
N PRO A 363 4.45 26.17 4.10
CA PRO A 363 5.51 25.16 3.95
C PRO A 363 5.70 24.25 5.16
N GLY A 364 5.27 24.70 6.35
CA GLY A 364 5.22 23.87 7.56
C GLY A 364 4.27 22.66 7.47
N GLU A 365 3.33 22.63 6.53
CA GLU A 365 2.46 21.48 6.25
C GLU A 365 3.16 20.37 5.42
N TYR A 366 4.41 20.64 5.00
CA TYR A 366 5.17 19.88 4.02
C TYR A 366 6.51 19.37 4.59
N LEU A 367 6.58 19.25 5.91
CA LEU A 367 7.76 18.82 6.63
C LEU A 367 7.83 17.27 6.69
N GLU A 368 8.96 16.67 6.31
CA GLU A 368 9.26 15.24 6.53
C GLU A 368 10.17 15.07 7.75
N ALA A 369 9.90 14.06 8.59
CA ALA A 369 10.78 13.72 9.72
C ALA A 369 11.98 12.88 9.23
N GLU A 370 13.21 13.36 9.46
CA GLU A 370 14.43 12.67 9.03
C GLU A 370 14.75 11.43 9.91
N GLU A 371 14.45 11.52 11.20
CA GLU A 371 14.57 10.41 12.17
C GLU A 371 13.39 10.41 13.16
N ILE A 372 12.87 9.22 13.49
CA ILE A 372 11.82 9.04 14.51
C ILE A 372 12.47 8.62 15.82
N PHE A 373 12.59 9.55 16.76
CA PHE A 373 12.98 9.25 18.14
C PHE A 373 11.74 8.83 18.93
N PHE A 374 11.82 7.72 19.65
CA PHE A 374 10.78 7.32 20.60
C PHE A 374 11.09 7.90 21.98
N GLU A 375 10.17 8.65 22.58
CA GLU A 375 10.33 9.08 23.96
C GLU A 375 9.91 7.97 24.92
N PRO A 376 10.60 7.77 26.06
CA PRO A 376 10.15 6.82 27.09
C PRO A 376 8.70 7.07 27.53
N ASP A 377 8.25 8.34 27.55
CA ASP A 377 6.88 8.72 27.90
C ASP A 377 5.83 8.26 26.86
N ASP A 378 6.22 7.97 25.61
CA ASP A 378 5.33 7.36 24.60
C ASP A 378 4.97 5.89 24.94
N PHE A 379 5.65 5.31 25.93
CA PHE A 379 5.54 3.91 26.34
C PHE A 379 5.03 3.73 27.77
N MET A 380 4.58 4.80 28.44
CA MET A 380 4.10 4.75 29.83
C MET A 380 2.63 5.17 29.88
N ASP A 381 1.84 4.58 30.79
CA ASP A 381 0.50 5.11 31.09
C ASP A 381 0.61 6.52 31.74
N PRO A 382 -0.43 7.38 31.58
CA PRO A 382 -0.48 8.66 32.28
C PRO A 382 -0.35 8.44 33.79
N VAL A 383 0.35 9.36 34.46
CA VAL A 383 0.62 9.28 35.90
C VAL A 383 -0.69 9.08 36.66
N SER A 384 -0.81 8.03 37.48
CA SER A 384 -1.97 7.91 38.38
C SER A 384 -2.03 9.16 39.25
N ALA A 385 -3.23 9.70 39.48
CA ALA A 385 -3.43 10.95 40.24
C ALA A 385 -2.82 10.88 41.66
N ASP A 386 -2.54 9.67 42.11
CA ASP A 386 -2.09 9.24 43.42
C ASP A 386 -0.56 9.02 43.49
N GLY A 387 0.18 9.30 42.40
CA GLY A 387 1.66 9.34 42.42
C GLY A 387 2.33 7.97 42.54
N GLY A 388 1.61 6.89 42.22
CA GLY A 388 2.16 5.54 42.17
C GLY A 388 3.21 5.36 41.07
N PRO A 389 4.08 4.32 41.15
CA PRO A 389 5.02 4.01 40.09
C PRO A 389 4.25 3.77 38.78
N ARG A 390 4.70 4.42 37.69
CA ARG A 390 4.11 4.25 36.37
C ARG A 390 4.26 2.78 35.94
N GLU A 391 3.17 2.05 35.81
CA GLU A 391 3.20 0.69 35.26
C GLU A 391 3.45 0.77 33.75
N LEU A 392 4.31 -0.11 33.22
CA LEU A 392 4.46 -0.28 31.78
C LEU A 392 3.19 -0.94 31.24
N PRO A 393 2.57 -0.40 30.18
CA PRO A 393 1.40 -1.00 29.58
C PRO A 393 1.76 -2.39 29.00
N PRO A 394 0.76 -3.26 28.80
CA PRO A 394 0.98 -4.58 28.22
C PRO A 394 1.79 -4.52 26.92
N LEU A 395 2.67 -5.51 26.69
CA LEU A 395 3.63 -5.51 25.56
C LEU A 395 2.93 -5.37 24.19
N ASN A 396 1.73 -5.92 24.06
CA ASN A 396 0.86 -5.78 22.90
C ASN A 396 0.36 -4.33 22.70
N THR A 397 0.15 -3.57 23.76
CA THR A 397 -0.20 -2.14 23.71
C THR A 397 0.99 -1.32 23.21
N LEU A 398 2.18 -1.60 23.71
CA LEU A 398 3.44 -0.96 23.26
C LEU A 398 3.72 -1.24 21.78
N TYR A 399 3.63 -2.51 21.36
CA TYR A 399 3.76 -2.86 19.94
C TYR A 399 2.63 -2.27 19.08
N ALA A 400 1.40 -2.20 19.59
CA ALA A 400 0.28 -1.58 18.87
C ALA A 400 0.52 -0.07 18.69
N ALA A 401 1.00 0.63 19.71
CA ALA A 401 1.33 2.06 19.66
C ALA A 401 2.51 2.34 18.72
N ALA A 402 3.63 1.63 18.87
CA ALA A 402 4.80 1.77 18.00
C ALA A 402 4.47 1.44 16.53
N ARG A 403 3.69 0.37 16.30
CA ARG A 403 3.24 -0.01 14.96
C ARG A 403 2.22 0.97 14.41
N ALA A 404 1.34 1.55 15.24
CA ALA A 404 0.44 2.62 14.81
C ALA A 404 1.23 3.85 14.35
N ARG A 405 2.20 4.31 15.16
CA ARG A 405 3.05 5.48 14.84
C ARG A 405 3.94 5.27 13.63
N HIS A 406 4.60 4.12 13.48
CA HIS A 406 5.36 3.80 12.27
C HIS A 406 4.46 3.78 11.02
N ARG A 407 3.24 3.23 11.13
CA ARG A 407 2.25 3.26 10.05
C ARG A 407 1.78 4.67 9.74
N MET A 408 1.63 5.53 10.76
CA MET A 408 1.27 6.93 10.60
C MET A 408 2.34 7.70 9.82
N GLU A 409 3.62 7.55 10.17
CA GLU A 409 4.70 8.27 9.48
C GLU A 409 4.86 7.85 8.02
N ILE A 410 4.70 6.56 7.71
CA ILE A 410 4.64 6.10 6.31
C ILE A 410 3.47 6.75 5.56
N MET A 411 2.33 6.93 6.22
CA MET A 411 1.14 7.52 5.62
C MET A 411 1.25 9.03 5.48
N ARG A 412 1.91 9.72 6.42
CA ARG A 412 2.30 11.13 6.27
C ARG A 412 3.21 11.33 5.08
N ALA A 413 4.27 10.53 4.95
CA ALA A 413 5.17 10.57 3.81
C ALA A 413 4.45 10.23 2.48
N GLN A 414 3.52 9.28 2.50
CA GLN A 414 2.71 8.95 1.33
C GLN A 414 1.74 10.10 0.96
N SER A 415 1.00 10.65 1.93
CA SER A 415 0.10 11.79 1.74
C SER A 415 0.87 13.01 1.23
N PHE A 416 2.06 13.26 1.80
CA PHE A 416 2.99 14.29 1.36
C PHE A 416 3.40 14.09 -0.11
N ARG A 417 3.83 12.89 -0.50
CA ARG A 417 4.14 12.57 -1.91
C ARG A 417 2.94 12.74 -2.81
N THR A 418 1.77 12.21 -2.43
CA THR A 418 0.53 12.41 -3.20
C THR A 418 0.16 13.89 -3.33
N ARG A 419 0.46 14.74 -2.32
CA ARG A 419 0.25 16.19 -2.38
C ARG A 419 1.31 16.93 -3.20
N LEU A 420 2.54 16.43 -3.27
CA LEU A 420 3.59 16.97 -4.12
C LEU A 420 3.35 16.62 -5.59
N ASP A 421 3.00 15.36 -5.86
CA ASP A 421 2.78 14.80 -7.20
C ASP A 421 1.45 15.24 -7.82
N ARG A 422 0.68 16.12 -7.16
CA ARG A 422 -0.62 16.57 -7.65
C ARG A 422 -0.50 17.72 -8.65
N ALA A 423 -1.36 17.71 -9.66
CA ALA A 423 -1.49 18.84 -10.56
C ALA A 423 -1.91 20.10 -9.79
N ARG A 424 -1.17 21.21 -9.96
CA ARG A 424 -1.48 22.49 -9.31
C ARG A 424 -2.15 23.46 -10.29
N VAL A 425 -2.83 24.49 -9.76
CA VAL A 425 -3.51 25.50 -10.59
C VAL A 425 -2.60 26.12 -11.67
N PRO A 426 -1.33 26.48 -11.39
CA PRO A 426 -0.44 27.00 -12.43
C PRO A 426 -0.18 26.04 -13.58
N VAL A 427 -0.13 24.73 -13.31
CA VAL A 427 0.01 23.70 -14.35
C VAL A 427 -1.20 23.72 -15.26
N PHE A 428 -2.42 23.77 -14.72
CA PHE A 428 -3.64 23.92 -15.53
C PHE A 428 -3.64 25.21 -16.36
N VAL A 429 -3.22 26.34 -15.79
CA VAL A 429 -3.12 27.63 -16.51
C VAL A 429 -2.19 27.50 -17.71
N ARG A 430 -0.98 26.94 -17.53
CA ARG A 430 0.02 26.78 -18.59
C ARG A 430 -0.44 25.79 -19.66
N VAL A 431 -0.93 24.62 -19.26
CA VAL A 431 -1.42 23.58 -20.18
C VAL A 431 -2.59 24.10 -20.99
N MET A 432 -3.61 24.69 -20.35
CA MET A 432 -4.77 25.22 -21.06
C MET A 432 -4.40 26.39 -21.97
N GLY A 433 -3.51 27.28 -21.54
CA GLY A 433 -3.01 28.38 -22.37
C GLY A 433 -2.31 27.90 -23.64
N VAL A 434 -1.39 26.94 -23.53
CA VAL A 434 -0.71 26.35 -24.69
C VAL A 434 -1.69 25.68 -25.65
N LEU A 435 -2.67 24.93 -25.12
CA LEU A 435 -3.68 24.29 -25.97
C LEU A 435 -4.57 25.34 -26.68
N GLU A 436 -4.93 26.43 -26.00
CA GLU A 436 -5.71 27.54 -26.56
C GLU A 436 -4.93 28.28 -27.68
N ASP A 437 -3.63 28.52 -27.47
CA ASP A 437 -2.75 29.17 -28.44
C ASP A 437 -2.56 28.32 -29.69
N LEU A 438 -2.25 27.03 -29.52
CA LEU A 438 -2.10 26.08 -30.64
C LEU A 438 -3.42 25.87 -31.38
N TYR A 439 -4.55 25.86 -30.66
CA TYR A 439 -5.87 25.81 -31.27
C TYR A 439 -6.12 27.04 -32.13
N SER A 440 -5.87 28.23 -31.59
CA SER A 440 -6.04 29.51 -32.31
C SER A 440 -5.14 29.59 -33.55
N GLN A 441 -3.87 29.19 -33.42
CA GLN A 441 -2.93 29.12 -34.53
C GLN A 441 -3.43 28.18 -35.64
N SER A 442 -3.89 26.98 -35.26
CA SER A 442 -4.40 26.01 -36.24
C SER A 442 -5.67 26.45 -36.97
N LEU A 443 -6.44 27.40 -36.41
CA LEU A 443 -7.60 28.00 -37.11
C LEU A 443 -7.17 29.08 -38.11
N ILE A 444 -6.09 29.80 -37.84
CA ILE A 444 -5.54 30.83 -38.73
C ILE A 444 -4.87 30.17 -39.94
N ASP A 445 -4.12 29.10 -39.71
CA ASP A 445 -3.31 28.41 -40.73
C ASP A 445 -4.09 27.35 -41.54
N GLY A 446 -5.42 27.41 -41.54
CA GLY A 446 -6.37 26.32 -41.87
C GLY A 446 -6.43 25.78 -43.30
N GLY A 447 -5.33 25.79 -44.06
CA GLY A 447 -5.25 25.27 -45.44
C GLY A 447 -4.43 23.98 -45.64
N ASP A 448 -3.67 23.54 -44.65
CA ASP A 448 -2.76 22.36 -44.73
C ASP A 448 -3.30 21.16 -43.91
N GLU A 449 -3.06 19.95 -44.41
CA GLU A 449 -3.40 18.68 -43.75
C GLU A 449 -2.69 18.55 -42.39
N ALA A 450 -1.46 19.04 -42.29
CA ALA A 450 -0.72 19.06 -41.03
C ALA A 450 -1.40 19.96 -39.97
N THR A 451 -1.92 21.12 -40.38
CA THR A 451 -2.65 22.04 -39.50
C THR A 451 -3.99 21.46 -39.07
N ALA A 452 -4.69 20.76 -39.97
CA ALA A 452 -5.93 20.05 -39.63
C ALA A 452 -5.70 18.95 -38.59
N LEU A 453 -4.62 18.16 -38.74
CA LEU A 453 -4.24 17.13 -37.77
C LEU A 453 -3.83 17.74 -36.42
N LEU A 454 -3.13 18.88 -36.40
CA LEU A 454 -2.84 19.62 -35.18
C LEU A 454 -4.14 20.06 -34.47
N ASN A 455 -5.09 20.65 -35.21
CA ASN A 455 -6.38 21.07 -34.68
C ASN A 455 -7.16 19.90 -34.03
N GLU A 456 -7.19 18.75 -34.72
CA GLU A 456 -7.83 17.53 -34.23
C GLU A 456 -7.12 16.99 -32.97
N THR A 457 -5.78 16.99 -32.96
CA THR A 457 -4.96 16.54 -31.81
C THR A 457 -5.15 17.44 -30.59
N VAL A 458 -5.22 18.77 -30.76
CA VAL A 458 -5.44 19.71 -29.67
C VAL A 458 -6.85 19.54 -29.06
N LYS A 459 -7.88 19.34 -29.90
CA LYS A 459 -9.24 18.98 -29.41
C LYS A 459 -9.24 17.67 -28.65
N LEU A 460 -8.50 16.67 -29.13
CA LEU A 460 -8.35 15.38 -28.45
C LEU A 460 -7.69 15.55 -27.08
N CYS A 461 -6.65 16.38 -26.96
CA CYS A 461 -6.02 16.73 -25.69
C CYS A 461 -7.00 17.43 -24.74
N ALA A 462 -7.83 18.35 -25.24
CA ALA A 462 -8.86 19.01 -24.43
C ALA A 462 -9.91 18.02 -23.91
N VAL A 463 -10.33 17.04 -24.72
CA VAL A 463 -11.21 15.95 -24.29
C VAL A 463 -10.53 15.06 -23.25
N ALA A 464 -9.26 14.69 -23.47
CA ALA A 464 -8.48 13.89 -22.51
C ALA A 464 -8.36 14.61 -21.15
N LEU A 465 -7.99 15.89 -21.16
CA LEU A 465 -7.90 16.74 -19.97
C LEU A 465 -9.23 16.84 -19.23
N PHE A 466 -10.31 17.17 -19.94
CA PHE A 466 -11.62 17.38 -19.34
C PHE A 466 -12.24 16.09 -18.78
N THR A 467 -12.01 14.97 -19.46
CA THR A 467 -12.63 13.70 -19.08
C THR A 467 -11.72 12.84 -18.21
N GLY A 468 -10.44 13.19 -18.06
CA GLY A 468 -9.47 12.40 -17.32
C GLY A 468 -9.18 11.02 -17.93
N HIS A 469 -9.30 10.90 -19.26
CA HIS A 469 -8.96 9.69 -20.01
C HIS A 469 -7.60 9.84 -20.68
N SER A 470 -6.92 8.72 -20.89
CA SER A 470 -5.75 8.68 -21.77
C SER A 470 -6.09 9.19 -23.17
N LEU A 471 -5.08 9.70 -23.89
CA LEU A 471 -5.27 10.15 -25.28
C LEU A 471 -5.81 9.00 -26.16
N LYS A 472 -5.33 7.78 -25.89
CA LYS A 472 -5.80 6.55 -26.52
C LYS A 472 -7.28 6.30 -26.29
N GLU A 473 -7.75 6.35 -25.05
CA GLU A 473 -9.17 6.13 -24.74
C GLU A 473 -10.05 7.26 -25.27
N ALA A 474 -9.61 8.51 -25.16
CA ALA A 474 -10.31 9.67 -25.70
C ALA A 474 -10.46 9.59 -27.24
N SER A 475 -9.49 9.00 -27.95
CA SER A 475 -9.58 8.81 -29.41
C SER A 475 -10.72 7.86 -29.82
N SER A 476 -11.19 7.02 -28.89
CA SER A 476 -12.34 6.13 -29.09
C SER A 476 -13.70 6.76 -28.77
N LEU A 477 -13.76 8.08 -28.56
CA LEU A 477 -14.97 8.79 -28.19
C LEU A 477 -16.15 8.55 -29.15
N HIS A 478 -17.28 8.12 -28.57
CA HIS A 478 -18.52 7.84 -29.30
C HIS A 478 -19.51 9.00 -29.22
N CYS A 479 -20.15 9.32 -30.34
CA CYS A 479 -21.32 10.19 -30.38
C CYS A 479 -22.60 9.38 -30.12
N PHE A 480 -23.52 9.90 -29.31
CA PHE A 480 -24.84 9.29 -29.11
C PHE A 480 -25.97 10.31 -29.02
N THR A 481 -27.14 9.92 -29.53
CA THR A 481 -28.43 10.60 -29.28
C THR A 481 -29.36 9.71 -28.45
N SER A 482 -29.12 8.41 -28.48
CA SER A 482 -29.78 7.43 -27.64
C SER A 482 -28.78 6.40 -27.12
N ILE A 483 -28.96 5.99 -25.86
CA ILE A 483 -28.08 5.02 -25.20
C ILE A 483 -28.11 3.66 -25.90
N LYS A 484 -29.19 3.35 -26.62
CA LYS A 484 -29.32 2.13 -27.43
C LYS A 484 -28.37 2.10 -28.63
N GLU A 485 -27.77 3.24 -29.00
CA GLU A 485 -26.85 3.36 -30.13
C GLU A 485 -25.40 3.05 -29.76
N LEU A 486 -25.09 3.04 -28.46
CA LEU A 486 -23.76 2.74 -27.95
C LEU A 486 -23.47 1.24 -28.12
N PRO A 487 -22.23 0.88 -28.49
CA PRO A 487 -21.82 -0.53 -28.57
C PRO A 487 -21.83 -1.18 -27.19
N SER A 488 -21.69 -2.52 -27.15
CA SER A 488 -21.59 -3.26 -25.89
C SER A 488 -20.37 -2.85 -25.07
N GLU A 489 -19.27 -2.53 -25.75
CA GLU A 489 -18.02 -2.08 -25.15
C GLU A 489 -17.67 -0.68 -25.66
N TRP A 490 -17.53 0.26 -24.73
CA TRP A 490 -17.11 1.63 -24.98
C TRP A 490 -16.46 2.19 -23.71
N LYS A 491 -15.69 3.28 -23.84
CA LYS A 491 -14.99 3.91 -22.71
C LYS A 491 -15.60 5.25 -22.34
N ILE A 492 -15.85 6.08 -23.36
CA ILE A 492 -16.48 7.38 -23.18
C ILE A 492 -17.39 7.70 -24.36
N ALA A 493 -18.47 8.42 -24.08
CA ALA A 493 -19.39 8.91 -25.09
C ALA A 493 -19.86 10.32 -24.75
N TYR A 494 -20.19 11.11 -25.79
CA TYR A 494 -20.71 12.46 -25.65
C TYR A 494 -21.99 12.62 -26.45
N SER A 495 -22.95 13.36 -25.90
CA SER A 495 -24.15 13.77 -26.60
C SER A 495 -24.22 15.29 -26.69
N GLU A 496 -24.16 15.82 -27.91
CA GLU A 496 -24.35 17.25 -28.18
C GLU A 496 -25.75 17.72 -27.77
N GLN A 497 -26.78 16.90 -28.03
CA GLN A 497 -28.18 17.22 -27.72
C GLN A 497 -28.39 17.47 -26.23
N TYR A 498 -27.83 16.59 -25.39
CA TYR A 498 -27.98 16.69 -23.93
C TYR A 498 -26.85 17.46 -23.26
N ARG A 499 -25.74 17.71 -23.97
CA ARG A 499 -24.49 18.31 -23.45
C ARG A 499 -23.93 17.52 -22.26
N VAL A 500 -23.99 16.19 -22.38
CA VAL A 500 -23.63 15.23 -21.34
C VAL A 500 -22.57 14.29 -21.86
N TRP A 501 -21.58 14.04 -21.00
CA TRP A 501 -20.62 12.97 -21.11
C TRP A 501 -21.14 11.74 -20.37
N LEU A 502 -21.01 10.57 -20.98
CA LEU A 502 -21.28 9.28 -20.35
C LEU A 502 -19.99 8.50 -20.20
N ARG A 503 -19.92 7.69 -19.14
CA ARG A 503 -18.84 6.72 -18.90
C ARG A 503 -19.40 5.45 -18.25
N PRO A 504 -18.95 4.24 -18.61
CA PRO A 504 -19.27 3.03 -17.86
C PRO A 504 -18.74 3.14 -16.42
N TYR A 505 -19.53 2.69 -15.44
CA TYR A 505 -19.10 2.61 -14.06
C TYR A 505 -18.81 1.16 -13.70
N PRO A 506 -17.55 0.78 -13.43
CA PRO A 506 -17.22 -0.57 -13.00
C PRO A 506 -17.84 -0.81 -11.61
N VAL A 507 -18.90 -1.61 -11.57
CA VAL A 507 -19.53 -2.02 -10.31
C VAL A 507 -18.94 -3.33 -9.83
N PRO A 508 -18.89 -3.56 -8.51
CA PRO A 508 -18.68 -4.90 -7.96
C PRO A 508 -19.67 -5.90 -8.58
N ASP A 509 -19.28 -7.17 -8.67
CA ASP A 509 -20.11 -8.23 -9.24
C ASP A 509 -21.54 -8.19 -8.67
N ARG A 510 -22.51 -7.92 -9.56
CA ARG A 510 -23.92 -7.88 -9.19
C ARG A 510 -24.41 -9.27 -8.86
N ASN A 511 -25.30 -9.37 -7.87
CA ASN A 511 -26.04 -10.61 -7.66
C ASN A 511 -26.87 -10.90 -8.93
N LYS A 512 -26.68 -12.07 -9.54
CA LYS A 512 -27.43 -12.48 -10.76
C LYS A 512 -28.96 -12.43 -10.55
N ASN A 513 -29.42 -12.55 -9.30
CA ASN A 513 -30.83 -12.50 -8.91
C ASN A 513 -31.33 -11.09 -8.55
N ALA A 514 -30.49 -10.05 -8.61
CA ALA A 514 -30.89 -8.69 -8.26
C ALA A 514 -32.08 -8.18 -9.10
N ARG A 515 -32.15 -8.52 -10.39
CA ARG A 515 -33.33 -8.17 -11.22
C ARG A 515 -34.64 -8.78 -10.72
N ILE A 516 -34.58 -9.99 -10.17
CA ILE A 516 -35.75 -10.71 -9.63
C ILE A 516 -36.18 -10.07 -8.30
N ILE A 517 -35.22 -9.63 -7.48
CA ILE A 517 -35.47 -9.10 -6.13
C ILE A 517 -35.91 -7.62 -6.16
N PHE A 518 -35.26 -6.80 -7.00
CA PHE A 518 -35.44 -5.35 -6.98
C PHE A 518 -36.41 -4.82 -8.05
N SER A 519 -36.98 -5.71 -8.88
CA SER A 519 -37.68 -5.37 -10.13
C SER A 519 -36.80 -4.53 -11.08
N ASP A 520 -37.20 -4.31 -12.34
CA ASP A 520 -36.40 -3.76 -13.46
C ASP A 520 -35.74 -2.35 -13.26
N SER A 521 -35.73 -1.81 -12.05
CA SER A 521 -35.29 -0.46 -11.71
C SER A 521 -33.76 -0.23 -11.68
N VAL A 522 -32.94 -1.28 -11.80
CA VAL A 522 -31.48 -1.16 -11.85
C VAL A 522 -31.01 -1.22 -13.30
N ALA A 523 -30.47 -0.11 -13.81
CA ALA A 523 -29.97 -0.03 -15.18
C ALA A 523 -28.99 -1.19 -15.47
N VAL A 524 -29.26 -1.92 -16.56
CA VAL A 524 -28.51 -3.11 -16.99
C VAL A 524 -27.01 -2.83 -17.09
N SER A 525 -26.63 -1.66 -17.62
CA SER A 525 -25.26 -1.18 -17.69
C SER A 525 -25.10 0.06 -16.79
N PRO A 526 -24.47 -0.08 -15.61
CA PRO A 526 -24.18 1.04 -14.73
C PRO A 526 -23.22 2.00 -15.44
N ARG A 527 -23.54 3.28 -15.36
CA ARG A 527 -22.83 4.37 -16.03
C ARG A 527 -23.01 5.65 -15.23
N ILE A 528 -22.01 6.51 -15.29
CA ILE A 528 -22.07 7.88 -14.79
C ILE A 528 -22.37 8.82 -15.95
N ALA A 529 -23.07 9.90 -15.64
CA ALA A 529 -23.35 11.00 -16.54
C ALA A 529 -22.85 12.29 -15.88
N PHE A 530 -22.17 13.15 -16.63
CA PHE A 530 -21.70 14.44 -16.13
C PHE A 530 -21.74 15.51 -17.23
N SER A 531 -21.94 16.75 -16.82
CA SER A 531 -22.16 17.92 -17.66
C SER A 531 -20.88 18.37 -18.38
N ASP A 532 -21.02 18.85 -19.62
CA ASP A 532 -19.95 19.52 -20.38
C ASP A 532 -19.71 20.95 -19.88
N ILE A 533 -19.24 21.08 -18.63
CA ILE A 533 -19.14 22.36 -17.91
C ILE A 533 -18.08 23.31 -18.49
N TRP A 534 -17.03 22.80 -19.15
CA TRP A 534 -16.03 23.62 -19.86
C TRP A 534 -16.29 23.71 -21.38
N SER A 535 -17.46 23.27 -21.84
CA SER A 535 -17.91 23.36 -23.23
C SER A 535 -16.97 22.74 -24.26
N VAL A 536 -16.14 21.77 -23.86
CA VAL A 536 -15.18 21.10 -24.75
C VAL A 536 -15.92 20.28 -25.81
N GLY A 537 -17.01 19.63 -25.42
CA GLY A 537 -17.82 18.80 -26.31
C GLY A 537 -18.52 19.61 -27.41
N LYS A 538 -18.87 20.89 -27.15
CA LYS A 538 -19.47 21.80 -28.14
C LYS A 538 -18.57 22.11 -29.34
N LEU A 539 -17.26 21.90 -29.22
CA LEU A 539 -16.29 22.19 -30.28
C LEU A 539 -16.06 21.01 -31.22
N LEU A 540 -16.58 19.85 -30.86
CA LEU A 540 -16.52 18.66 -31.69
C LEU A 540 -17.50 18.83 -32.86
N PRO A 541 -17.06 18.59 -34.12
CA PRO A 541 -17.90 18.78 -35.30
C PRO A 541 -19.09 17.82 -35.28
N LYS A 542 -20.23 18.18 -35.88
CA LYS A 542 -21.33 17.24 -36.04
C LYS A 542 -20.87 16.05 -36.89
N THR A 543 -20.98 14.84 -36.35
CA THR A 543 -20.54 13.61 -37.02
C THR A 543 -21.71 12.64 -37.18
N ASN A 544 -21.91 12.16 -38.42
CA ASN A 544 -22.81 11.03 -38.71
C ASN A 544 -22.10 9.68 -38.51
N ASN A 545 -20.77 9.68 -38.45
CA ASN A 545 -19.93 8.48 -38.45
C ASN A 545 -19.72 7.87 -37.06
N LYS A 546 -20.46 8.34 -36.04
CA LYS A 546 -20.40 7.90 -34.63
C LYS A 546 -19.03 8.01 -33.93
N LYS A 547 -17.98 8.44 -34.64
CA LYS A 547 -16.63 8.75 -34.13
C LYS A 547 -16.23 10.17 -34.53
N TRP A 548 -15.51 10.85 -33.63
CA TRP A 548 -15.01 12.21 -33.85
C TRP A 548 -13.55 12.26 -34.32
N PHE A 549 -12.73 11.34 -33.82
CA PHE A 549 -11.31 11.28 -34.10
C PHE A 549 -11.06 10.18 -35.13
N THR A 550 -10.51 10.55 -36.28
CA THR A 550 -10.44 9.67 -37.46
C THR A 550 -9.06 9.05 -37.70
N GLN A 551 -8.04 9.67 -37.12
CA GLN A 551 -6.64 9.29 -37.30
C GLN A 551 -6.21 8.19 -36.33
N THR A 552 -5.05 7.59 -36.60
CA THR A 552 -4.48 6.53 -35.74
C THR A 552 -3.88 7.12 -34.47
N GLU A 553 -3.81 6.31 -33.40
CA GLU A 553 -3.15 6.67 -32.14
C GLU A 553 -1.70 7.16 -32.38
N ALA A 554 -0.97 6.50 -33.29
CA ALA A 554 0.40 6.87 -33.64
C ALA A 554 0.50 8.25 -34.29
N ALA A 555 -0.48 8.64 -35.10
CA ALA A 555 -0.51 9.97 -35.73
C ALA A 555 -0.70 11.07 -34.68
N TYR A 556 -1.66 10.90 -33.76
CA TYR A 556 -1.86 11.85 -32.65
C TYR A 556 -0.64 11.92 -31.74
N LYS A 557 -0.04 10.77 -31.39
CA LYS A 557 1.19 10.70 -30.58
C LYS A 557 2.34 11.45 -31.24
N LYS A 558 2.51 11.30 -32.55
CA LYS A 558 3.53 12.02 -33.31
C LYS A 558 3.34 13.53 -33.25
N VAL A 559 2.12 14.03 -33.48
CA VAL A 559 1.84 15.48 -33.39
C VAL A 559 2.03 15.99 -31.97
N PHE A 560 1.59 15.23 -30.98
CA PHE A 560 1.79 15.58 -29.59
C PHE A 560 3.27 15.77 -29.26
N ILE A 561 4.11 14.77 -29.58
CA ILE A 561 5.55 14.78 -29.27
C ILE A 561 6.27 15.90 -30.03
N LEU A 562 5.91 16.13 -31.29
CA LEU A 562 6.63 17.09 -32.14
C LEU A 562 6.19 18.53 -31.96
N GLN A 563 4.95 18.79 -31.56
CA GLN A 563 4.37 20.15 -31.54
C GLN A 563 3.85 20.57 -30.17
N ILE A 564 3.06 19.71 -29.50
CA ILE A 564 2.39 20.05 -28.24
C ILE A 564 3.37 19.99 -27.06
N ALA A 565 4.06 18.87 -26.86
CA ALA A 565 5.01 18.70 -25.75
C ALA A 565 6.11 19.77 -25.73
N PRO A 566 6.76 20.14 -26.86
CA PRO A 566 7.73 21.24 -26.87
C PRO A 566 7.12 22.59 -26.50
N ALA A 567 5.85 22.84 -26.85
CA ALA A 567 5.16 24.06 -26.47
C ALA A 567 4.85 24.09 -24.97
N LEU A 568 4.46 22.96 -24.38
CA LEU A 568 4.27 22.80 -22.93
C LEU A 568 5.57 23.04 -22.16
N ILE A 569 6.68 22.45 -22.61
CA ILE A 569 8.02 22.66 -22.00
C ILE A 569 8.41 24.15 -22.06
N ARG A 570 8.21 24.81 -23.20
CA ARG A 570 8.50 26.26 -23.34
C ARG A 570 7.63 27.12 -22.43
N ALA A 571 6.40 26.70 -22.15
CA ALA A 571 5.53 27.37 -21.18
C ALA A 571 5.88 27.07 -19.72
N GLY A 572 6.90 26.24 -19.47
CA GLY A 572 7.38 25.86 -18.14
C GLY A 572 6.50 24.80 -17.47
N VAL A 573 5.78 23.97 -18.21
CA VAL A 573 5.06 22.83 -17.61
C VAL A 573 6.09 21.81 -17.13
N ASP A 574 5.99 21.36 -15.87
CA ASP A 574 6.90 20.37 -15.28
C ASP A 574 6.92 19.08 -16.10
N GLU A 575 8.07 18.43 -16.18
CA GLU A 575 8.30 17.25 -17.05
C GLU A 575 7.30 16.11 -16.79
N ASP A 576 6.85 15.95 -15.55
CA ASP A 576 5.85 14.96 -15.13
C ASP A 576 4.50 15.13 -15.86
N TRP A 577 4.16 16.36 -16.25
CA TRP A 577 2.89 16.73 -16.90
C TRP A 577 2.99 16.92 -18.42
N VAL A 578 4.19 16.76 -19.00
CA VAL A 578 4.43 16.94 -20.45
C VAL A 578 4.18 15.65 -21.25
N GLY A 579 4.02 14.50 -20.59
CA GLY A 579 3.77 13.21 -21.25
C GLY A 579 2.44 13.13 -22.00
N VAL A 580 2.41 12.33 -23.07
CA VAL A 580 1.19 12.05 -23.86
C VAL A 580 0.03 11.57 -22.98
N GLU A 581 0.34 10.68 -22.03
CA GLU A 581 -0.65 10.12 -21.12
C GLU A 581 -0.93 11.06 -19.93
N SER A 582 0.02 11.94 -19.58
CA SER A 582 -0.08 12.86 -18.43
C SER A 582 -1.20 13.88 -18.56
N ILE A 583 -1.60 14.27 -19.77
CA ILE A 583 -2.73 15.22 -19.96
C ILE A 583 -4.03 14.67 -19.36
N GLY A 584 -4.29 13.38 -19.54
CA GLY A 584 -5.47 12.71 -18.96
C GLY A 584 -5.40 12.54 -17.44
N GLU A 585 -4.21 12.66 -16.85
CA GLU A 585 -3.98 12.49 -15.42
C GLU A 585 -4.16 13.79 -14.61
N LEU A 586 -4.05 14.96 -15.26
CA LEU A 586 -4.11 16.27 -14.60
C LEU A 586 -5.38 16.44 -13.77
N LEU A 587 -6.56 16.27 -14.39
CA LEU A 587 -7.82 16.52 -13.70
C LEU A 587 -8.14 15.48 -12.61
N PRO A 588 -7.97 14.18 -12.84
CA PRO A 588 -8.08 13.19 -11.77
C PRO A 588 -7.14 13.45 -10.59
N SER A 589 -5.88 13.78 -10.87
CA SER A 589 -4.88 14.15 -9.85
C SER A 589 -5.33 15.36 -9.02
N TRP A 590 -5.92 16.37 -9.67
CA TRP A 590 -6.54 17.51 -8.97
C TRP A 590 -7.67 17.07 -8.02
N PHE A 591 -8.57 16.19 -8.48
CA PHE A 591 -9.68 15.71 -7.67
C PHE A 591 -9.25 14.85 -6.48
N GLU A 592 -8.19 14.04 -6.64
CA GLU A 592 -7.61 13.25 -5.54
C GLU A 592 -7.09 14.14 -4.40
N GLY A 593 -6.64 15.36 -4.70
CA GLY A 593 -6.10 16.31 -3.73
C GLY A 593 -7.12 17.19 -2.99
N LEU A 594 -8.43 17.08 -3.25
CA LEU A 594 -9.44 17.98 -2.68
C LEU A 594 -9.98 17.55 -1.31
N GLU A 595 -10.23 16.27 -1.11
CA GLU A 595 -10.69 15.73 0.17
C GLU A 595 -10.19 14.30 0.37
N GLU A 596 -9.55 14.05 1.50
CA GLU A 596 -9.11 12.72 1.89
C GLU A 596 -10.34 11.81 2.04
N GLY A 597 -10.37 10.73 1.25
CA GLY A 597 -11.43 9.72 1.29
C GLY A 597 -12.53 9.83 0.23
N GLU A 598 -12.60 10.90 -0.57
CA GLU A 598 -13.58 11.08 -1.69
C GLU A 598 -13.29 10.18 -2.91
N LEU A 599 -12.42 9.19 -2.74
CA LEU A 599 -11.94 8.29 -3.79
C LEU A 599 -13.07 7.55 -4.50
N LEU A 600 -14.18 7.21 -3.82
CA LEU A 600 -15.33 6.58 -4.49
C LEU A 600 -15.91 7.47 -5.59
N ARG A 601 -16.17 8.75 -5.30
CA ARG A 601 -16.72 9.69 -6.30
C ARG A 601 -15.70 9.97 -7.40
N ASN A 602 -14.42 10.12 -7.05
CA ASN A 602 -13.34 10.34 -8.01
C ASN A 602 -13.19 9.14 -8.95
N CYS A 603 -13.11 7.92 -8.41
CA CYS A 603 -13.09 6.67 -9.18
C CYS A 603 -14.31 6.57 -10.10
N ALA A 604 -15.50 6.94 -9.63
CA ALA A 604 -16.72 6.93 -10.42
C ALA A 604 -16.70 7.94 -11.58
N LEU A 605 -16.28 9.18 -11.30
CA LEU A 605 -16.19 10.25 -12.29
C LEU A 605 -15.15 9.97 -13.37
N PHE A 606 -14.01 9.39 -12.98
CA PHE A 606 -12.85 9.17 -13.86
C PHE A 606 -12.67 7.71 -14.31
N GLY A 607 -13.60 6.81 -13.98
CA GLY A 607 -13.51 5.41 -14.40
C GLY A 607 -12.26 4.69 -13.88
N ARG A 608 -11.73 5.12 -12.73
CA ARG A 608 -10.54 4.56 -12.10
C ARG A 608 -10.92 3.51 -11.07
N SER A 609 -10.02 2.57 -10.81
CA SER A 609 -10.10 1.68 -9.66
C SER A 609 -9.11 2.12 -8.59
N SER A 610 -9.52 2.00 -7.33
CA SER A 610 -8.62 2.15 -6.19
C SER A 610 -8.99 1.09 -5.15
N PRO A 611 -8.01 0.35 -4.60
CA PRO A 611 -8.26 -0.58 -3.50
C PRO A 611 -8.96 0.08 -2.29
N GLN A 612 -8.79 1.40 -2.13
CA GLN A 612 -9.46 2.18 -1.09
C GLN A 612 -10.94 2.44 -1.38
N SER A 613 -11.32 2.57 -2.66
CA SER A 613 -12.72 2.79 -3.05
C SER A 613 -13.50 1.49 -3.24
N GLU A 614 -12.84 0.34 -3.49
CA GLU A 614 -13.49 -0.97 -3.69
C GLU A 614 -14.42 -1.37 -2.54
N VAL A 615 -13.97 -1.18 -1.30
CA VAL A 615 -14.80 -1.48 -0.14
C VAL A 615 -16.01 -0.54 -0.10
N GLN A 616 -15.83 0.75 -0.39
CA GLN A 616 -16.93 1.72 -0.39
C GLN A 616 -17.94 1.46 -1.53
N SER A 617 -17.44 1.12 -2.73
CA SER A 617 -18.27 0.81 -3.90
C SER A 617 -19.11 -0.45 -3.71
N HIS A 618 -18.67 -1.35 -2.81
CA HIS A 618 -19.47 -2.49 -2.37
C HIS A 618 -20.68 -2.10 -1.53
N TYR A 619 -20.69 -0.95 -0.85
CA TYR A 619 -21.81 -0.57 0.04
C TYR A 619 -22.68 0.57 -0.50
N ALA A 620 -22.17 1.39 -1.41
CA ALA A 620 -22.85 2.60 -1.83
C ALA A 620 -23.29 2.60 -3.30
N ALA A 621 -24.45 3.17 -3.54
CA ALA A 621 -24.88 3.64 -4.86
C ALA A 621 -24.77 5.17 -4.92
N LEU A 622 -24.37 5.71 -6.07
CA LEU A 622 -24.23 7.15 -6.29
C LEU A 622 -25.39 7.67 -7.14
N ASP A 623 -26.03 8.74 -6.71
CA ASP A 623 -27.00 9.49 -7.50
C ASP A 623 -26.27 10.33 -8.54
N ARG A 624 -26.63 10.14 -9.81
CA ARG A 624 -25.97 10.83 -10.94
C ARG A 624 -26.11 12.34 -10.87
N ALA A 625 -27.26 12.86 -10.42
CA ALA A 625 -27.49 14.29 -10.35
C ALA A 625 -26.66 14.91 -9.21
N VAL A 626 -26.54 14.22 -8.08
CA VAL A 626 -25.65 14.64 -6.97
C VAL A 626 -24.18 14.60 -7.40
N LEU A 627 -23.77 13.53 -8.09
CA LEU A 627 -22.39 13.38 -8.57
C LEU A 627 -22.01 14.43 -9.62
N ASP A 628 -22.94 14.78 -10.53
CA ASP A 628 -22.74 15.86 -11.50
C ASP A 628 -22.66 17.25 -10.84
N ASP A 629 -23.50 17.52 -9.83
CA ASP A 629 -23.47 18.76 -9.07
C ASP A 629 -22.11 18.92 -8.34
N TYR A 630 -21.62 17.83 -7.73
CA TYR A 630 -20.28 17.76 -7.14
C TYR A 630 -19.17 18.05 -8.16
N TYR A 631 -19.20 17.37 -9.32
CA TYR A 631 -18.25 17.60 -10.41
C TYR A 631 -18.28 19.05 -10.89
N CYS A 632 -19.47 19.59 -11.21
CA CYS A 632 -19.66 20.96 -11.67
C CYS A 632 -19.17 21.99 -10.65
N LYS A 633 -19.42 21.77 -9.35
CA LYS A 633 -18.95 22.65 -8.28
C LYS A 633 -17.43 22.74 -8.26
N ILE A 634 -16.73 21.59 -8.31
CA ILE A 634 -15.27 21.54 -8.33
C ILE A 634 -14.71 22.21 -9.59
N MET A 635 -15.25 21.87 -10.76
CA MET A 635 -14.80 22.42 -12.03
C MET A 635 -14.98 23.94 -12.13
N ARG A 636 -16.09 24.49 -11.59
CA ARG A 636 -16.29 25.94 -11.48
C ARG A 636 -15.29 26.61 -10.54
N ASN A 637 -14.98 25.96 -9.42
CA ASN A 637 -14.01 26.49 -8.46
C ASN A 637 -12.59 26.50 -9.07
N LEU A 638 -12.20 25.42 -9.76
CA LEU A 638 -10.94 25.37 -10.50
C LEU A 638 -10.88 26.46 -11.58
N TRP A 639 -11.95 26.60 -12.39
CA TRP A 639 -12.05 27.65 -13.40
C TRP A 639 -11.85 29.06 -12.83
N LYS A 640 -12.51 29.38 -11.70
CA LYS A 640 -12.34 30.66 -11.01
C LYS A 640 -10.88 30.90 -10.58
N ARG A 641 -10.21 29.87 -10.06
CA ARG A 641 -8.79 29.97 -9.64
C ARG A 641 -7.87 30.20 -10.85
N ILE A 642 -8.12 29.51 -11.96
CA ILE A 642 -7.39 29.70 -13.21
C ILE A 642 -7.54 31.16 -13.69
N GLN A 643 -8.76 31.70 -13.72
CA GLN A 643 -9.00 33.09 -14.15
C GLN A 643 -8.34 34.16 -13.27
N VAL A 644 -8.25 33.93 -11.96
CA VAL A 644 -7.61 34.88 -11.03
C VAL A 644 -6.08 34.92 -11.23
N THR A 645 -5.49 33.81 -11.68
CA THR A 645 -4.04 33.65 -11.81
C THR A 645 -3.48 34.33 -13.09
N THR A 646 -4.32 34.62 -14.08
CA THR A 646 -3.91 35.28 -15.34
C THR A 646 -4.78 36.50 -15.67
N PRO A 647 -4.34 37.72 -15.28
CA PRO A 647 -5.00 38.97 -15.69
C PRO A 647 -5.09 39.14 -17.22
N ASP A 648 -4.15 38.55 -17.98
CA ASP A 648 -4.08 38.66 -19.43
C ASP A 648 -5.12 37.80 -20.18
N ALA A 649 -5.76 36.82 -19.54
CA ALA A 649 -6.86 36.05 -20.16
C ALA A 649 -8.10 36.92 -20.43
N GLN A 650 -8.28 38.03 -19.70
CA GLN A 650 -9.34 39.00 -20.01
C GLN A 650 -9.00 39.90 -21.22
N LYS A 651 -7.71 40.12 -21.52
CA LYS A 651 -7.30 40.95 -22.67
C LYS A 651 -7.58 40.29 -24.01
N LEU A 652 -7.40 38.96 -24.12
CA LEU A 652 -7.70 38.20 -25.35
C LEU A 652 -9.19 38.21 -25.74
N SER A 653 -10.10 38.51 -24.81
CA SER A 653 -11.54 38.63 -25.11
C SER A 653 -11.97 40.01 -25.64
N LYS A 654 -11.12 41.05 -25.50
CA LYS A 654 -11.46 42.43 -25.90
C LYS A 654 -11.01 42.80 -27.32
N GLU A 655 -10.12 42.03 -27.95
CA GLU A 655 -9.68 42.25 -29.33
C GLU A 655 -10.31 41.26 -30.31
N GLY A 656 -11.64 41.36 -30.44
CA GLY A 656 -12.43 41.28 -31.68
C GLY A 656 -12.20 40.25 -32.80
N SER A 657 -11.31 39.25 -32.75
CA SER A 657 -10.99 38.49 -33.98
C SER A 657 -10.71 36.97 -33.89
N ILE A 658 -11.00 36.28 -32.79
CA ILE A 658 -10.93 34.80 -32.76
C ILE A 658 -12.29 34.21 -32.36
N SER A 659 -12.87 33.41 -33.24
CA SER A 659 -14.33 33.20 -33.26
C SER A 659 -14.88 32.19 -32.25
N LYS A 660 -14.09 31.31 -31.61
CA LYS A 660 -14.55 30.42 -30.50
C LYS A 660 -13.35 29.97 -29.65
N PRO A 661 -13.35 30.14 -28.32
CA PRO A 661 -12.30 29.59 -27.46
C PRO A 661 -12.40 28.06 -27.32
N LEU A 662 -11.28 27.38 -27.10
CA LEU A 662 -11.17 25.94 -26.84
C LEU A 662 -11.82 25.56 -25.50
N PHE A 663 -11.70 26.41 -24.48
CA PHE A 663 -12.36 26.21 -23.20
C PHE A 663 -13.30 27.38 -22.86
N SER A 664 -14.54 27.06 -22.42
CA SER A 664 -15.45 28.09 -21.92
C SER A 664 -16.43 27.55 -20.88
N LEU A 665 -16.64 28.33 -19.81
CA LEU A 665 -17.57 27.92 -18.75
C LEU A 665 -19.02 27.95 -19.23
N SER A 666 -19.70 26.81 -19.20
CA SER A 666 -21.11 26.71 -19.57
C SER A 666 -22.00 27.40 -18.54
N GLN A 667 -22.81 28.37 -18.99
CA GLN A 667 -23.83 29.04 -18.17
C GLN A 667 -25.01 28.12 -17.80
N HIS A 668 -25.25 27.10 -18.63
CA HIS A 668 -26.33 26.14 -18.47
C HIS A 668 -25.72 24.73 -18.48
N PRO A 669 -25.35 24.15 -17.32
CA PRO A 669 -24.99 22.74 -17.22
C PRO A 669 -26.17 21.86 -17.67
N ALA A 670 -25.89 20.60 -17.98
CA ALA A 670 -26.94 19.68 -18.37
C ALA A 670 -27.87 19.38 -17.18
N GLN A 671 -29.15 19.12 -17.48
CA GLN A 671 -30.08 18.64 -16.46
C GLN A 671 -29.98 17.12 -16.39
N ILE A 672 -29.23 16.63 -15.41
CA ILE A 672 -29.09 15.19 -15.16
C ILE A 672 -30.16 14.77 -14.14
N GLY A 673 -31.03 13.84 -14.52
CA GLY A 673 -32.09 13.33 -13.66
C GLY A 673 -31.55 12.45 -12.52
N THR A 674 -32.25 12.47 -11.39
CA THR A 674 -31.96 11.62 -10.22
C THR A 674 -32.08 10.16 -10.59
N SER A 675 -30.96 9.44 -10.53
CA SER A 675 -30.91 8.00 -10.79
C SER A 675 -29.65 7.42 -10.19
N LEU A 676 -29.77 6.26 -9.57
CA LEU A 676 -28.65 5.60 -8.91
C LEU A 676 -27.79 4.82 -9.93
N ALA A 677 -26.49 4.92 -9.75
CA ALA A 677 -25.47 4.10 -10.41
C ALA A 677 -24.55 3.51 -9.34
N GLY A 678 -24.32 2.21 -9.39
CA GLY A 678 -23.44 1.53 -8.46
C GLY A 678 -23.99 0.24 -7.91
N ASN A 679 -23.77 0.00 -6.62
CA ASN A 679 -24.29 -1.14 -5.89
C ASN A 679 -25.84 -1.16 -5.98
N ASP A 680 -26.41 -2.34 -6.21
CA ASP A 680 -27.85 -2.53 -6.38
C ASP A 680 -28.55 -3.12 -5.15
N TRP A 681 -27.85 -3.28 -4.03
CA TRP A 681 -28.40 -3.81 -2.77
C TRP A 681 -28.94 -2.74 -1.84
N ALA A 682 -28.68 -1.44 -2.12
CA ALA A 682 -29.25 -0.37 -1.32
C ALA A 682 -30.79 -0.33 -1.48
N PRO A 683 -31.55 -0.47 -0.38
CA PRO A 683 -33.01 -0.46 -0.43
C PRO A 683 -33.54 0.97 -0.66
N LYS A 684 -34.77 1.07 -1.15
CA LYS A 684 -35.47 2.36 -1.24
C LYS A 684 -36.02 2.75 0.13
N ALA A 685 -35.90 4.03 0.50
CA ALA A 685 -36.46 4.56 1.76
C ALA A 685 -37.95 4.22 1.92
N GLY A 686 -38.73 4.29 0.84
CA GLY A 686 -40.15 3.92 0.85
C GLY A 686 -40.43 2.46 1.21
N SER A 687 -39.52 1.53 0.90
CA SER A 687 -39.68 0.12 1.31
C SER A 687 -39.42 -0.06 2.81
N ILE A 688 -38.40 0.62 3.36
CA ILE A 688 -38.14 0.60 4.81
C ILE A 688 -39.30 1.27 5.56
N LYS A 689 -39.83 2.38 5.05
CA LYS A 689 -40.98 3.08 5.64
C LYS A 689 -42.21 2.18 5.75
N ARG A 690 -42.52 1.40 4.70
CA ARG A 690 -43.60 0.40 4.74
C ARG A 690 -43.34 -0.68 5.78
N LEU A 691 -42.14 -1.24 5.84
CA LEU A 691 -41.75 -2.21 6.86
C LEU A 691 -41.95 -1.68 8.29
N LEU A 692 -41.46 -0.46 8.56
CA LEU A 692 -41.62 0.18 9.87
C LEU A 692 -43.11 0.46 10.19
N GLN A 693 -43.94 0.73 9.19
CA GLN A 693 -45.38 0.86 9.37
C GLN A 693 -46.05 -0.48 9.69
N VAL A 694 -45.69 -1.56 8.98
CA VAL A 694 -46.20 -2.91 9.26
C VAL A 694 -45.82 -3.33 10.68
N LEU A 695 -44.55 -3.16 11.07
CA LEU A 695 -44.09 -3.48 12.43
C LEU A 695 -44.83 -2.67 13.50
N ARG A 696 -45.03 -1.36 13.28
CA ARG A 696 -45.84 -0.51 14.18
C ARG A 696 -47.24 -1.07 14.40
N THR A 697 -47.93 -1.48 13.33
CA THR A 697 -49.26 -2.07 13.43
C THR A 697 -49.24 -3.39 14.21
N GLN A 698 -48.22 -4.22 14.01
CA GLN A 698 -48.09 -5.48 14.75
C GLN A 698 -47.82 -5.25 16.25
N ILE A 699 -46.97 -4.27 16.57
CA ILE A 699 -46.63 -3.90 17.95
C ILE A 699 -47.84 -3.30 18.67
N ALA A 700 -48.64 -2.47 18.00
CA ALA A 700 -49.81 -1.80 18.59
C ALA A 700 -50.98 -2.75 18.94
N SER A 701 -50.93 -4.02 18.51
CA SER A 701 -51.96 -5.03 18.77
C SER A 701 -51.48 -6.15 19.72
N PRO A 702 -51.00 -5.84 20.95
CA PRO A 702 -50.37 -6.85 21.82
C PRO A 702 -51.37 -7.87 22.40
N GLY A 703 -52.64 -7.50 22.58
CA GLY A 703 -53.64 -8.33 23.25
C GLY A 703 -54.05 -9.62 22.53
N GLU A 704 -53.70 -9.76 21.25
CA GLU A 704 -53.99 -10.95 20.43
C GLU A 704 -52.73 -11.80 20.14
N GLN A 705 -51.54 -11.36 20.58
CA GLN A 705 -50.27 -11.94 20.16
C GLN A 705 -49.55 -12.68 21.29
N ASP A 706 -48.90 -13.79 20.94
CA ASP A 706 -47.99 -14.52 21.80
C ASP A 706 -46.83 -13.59 22.25
N PRO A 707 -46.50 -13.46 23.56
CA PRO A 707 -45.43 -12.58 24.04
C PRO A 707 -44.09 -12.78 23.35
N TYR A 708 -43.75 -14.01 22.94
CA TYR A 708 -42.52 -14.29 22.19
C TYR A 708 -42.52 -13.64 20.81
N GLN A 709 -43.68 -13.67 20.12
CA GLN A 709 -43.82 -13.07 18.80
C GLN A 709 -43.88 -11.53 18.88
N HIS A 710 -44.59 -11.00 19.88
CA HIS A 710 -44.62 -9.57 20.14
C HIS A 710 -43.21 -9.02 20.42
N HIS A 711 -42.41 -9.73 21.25
CA HIS A 711 -41.00 -9.41 21.46
C HIS A 711 -40.21 -9.39 20.15
N ASN A 712 -40.39 -10.39 19.27
CA ASN A 712 -39.71 -10.43 17.97
C ASN A 712 -40.00 -9.19 17.11
N TRP A 713 -41.22 -8.66 17.13
CA TRP A 713 -41.56 -7.43 16.41
C TRP A 713 -40.88 -6.19 17.01
N VAL A 714 -40.91 -6.08 18.33
CA VAL A 714 -40.24 -4.99 19.08
C VAL A 714 -38.72 -5.02 18.85
N ALA A 715 -38.10 -6.20 18.91
CA ALA A 715 -36.68 -6.40 18.63
C ALA A 715 -36.33 -6.12 17.16
N ALA A 716 -37.19 -6.49 16.20
CA ALA A 716 -36.99 -6.18 14.78
C ALA A 716 -37.07 -4.68 14.50
N TYR A 717 -38.05 -3.98 15.08
CA TYR A 717 -38.19 -2.54 14.95
C TYR A 717 -36.95 -1.79 15.45
N THR A 718 -36.50 -2.14 16.66
CA THR A 718 -35.28 -1.59 17.27
C THR A 718 -34.04 -1.96 16.46
N GLY A 719 -33.96 -3.21 15.98
CA GLY A 719 -32.87 -3.73 15.18
C GLY A 719 -32.72 -3.04 13.82
N ILE A 720 -33.82 -2.69 13.14
CA ILE A 720 -33.78 -1.89 11.90
C ILE A 720 -33.18 -0.51 12.18
N ALA A 721 -33.67 0.18 13.21
CA ALA A 721 -33.19 1.52 13.55
C ALA A 721 -31.69 1.52 13.86
N LEU A 722 -31.25 0.61 14.72
CA LEU A 722 -29.84 0.42 15.06
C LEU A 722 -29.01 0.02 13.83
N SER A 723 -29.51 -0.89 12.97
CA SER A 723 -28.80 -1.30 11.75
C SER A 723 -28.55 -0.13 10.80
N ILE A 724 -29.52 0.78 10.69
CA ILE A 724 -29.40 1.97 9.86
C ILE A 724 -28.38 2.94 10.47
N VAL A 725 -28.56 3.39 11.72
CA VAL A 725 -27.73 4.48 12.27
C VAL A 725 -26.32 4.04 12.65
N SER A 726 -26.13 2.78 13.06
CA SER A 726 -24.81 2.26 13.43
C SER A 726 -24.04 1.60 12.30
N ALA A 727 -24.74 1.33 11.18
CA ALA A 727 -24.22 0.58 10.05
C ALA A 727 -23.52 -0.72 10.47
N PHE A 728 -24.00 -1.39 11.52
CA PHE A 728 -23.40 -2.62 12.02
C PHE A 728 -23.32 -3.69 10.92
N ARG A 729 -22.35 -4.59 11.00
CA ARG A 729 -22.14 -5.66 10.02
C ARG A 729 -23.13 -6.82 10.23
N ASN A 730 -23.28 -7.66 9.20
CA ASN A 730 -23.90 -8.97 9.37
C ASN A 730 -23.00 -9.91 10.20
N ALA A 731 -23.01 -9.68 11.50
CA ALA A 731 -22.35 -10.47 12.52
C ALA A 731 -23.39 -10.98 13.52
N ASN A 732 -22.99 -12.01 14.24
CA ASN A 732 -23.66 -12.48 15.43
C ASN A 732 -23.49 -11.44 16.55
N THR A 733 -24.60 -11.04 17.16
CA THR A 733 -24.74 -9.97 18.15
C THR A 733 -23.88 -8.75 17.83
N PRO A 734 -24.29 -7.90 16.88
CA PRO A 734 -23.50 -6.76 16.46
C PRO A 734 -23.19 -5.78 17.62
N ILE A 735 -24.17 -5.59 18.52
CA ILE A 735 -24.06 -4.80 19.75
C ILE A 735 -24.32 -5.74 20.92
N LEU A 736 -23.30 -5.99 21.74
CA LEU A 736 -23.38 -6.94 22.86
C LEU A 736 -24.26 -6.44 24.00
N ASP A 737 -24.20 -5.13 24.28
CA ASP A 737 -24.90 -4.54 25.40
C ASP A 737 -25.37 -3.13 25.02
N LEU A 738 -26.70 -2.95 24.93
CA LEU A 738 -27.33 -1.69 24.61
C LEU A 738 -27.27 -0.68 25.77
N SER A 739 -27.01 -1.12 27.00
CA SER A 739 -26.83 -0.22 28.15
C SER A 739 -25.50 0.54 28.11
N LEU A 740 -24.56 0.13 27.26
CA LEU A 740 -23.29 0.82 27.02
C LEU A 740 -23.43 2.02 26.08
N ILE A 741 -24.63 2.31 25.56
CA ILE A 741 -24.89 3.58 24.86
C ILE A 741 -24.87 4.68 25.91
N ASP A 742 -23.92 5.60 25.78
CA ASP A 742 -23.85 6.76 26.65
C ASP A 742 -25.06 7.65 26.43
N GLN A 743 -25.91 7.79 27.44
CA GLN A 743 -27.21 8.46 27.31
C GLN A 743 -27.09 9.98 27.18
N GLU A 744 -25.98 10.57 27.63
CA GLU A 744 -25.75 12.02 27.55
C GLU A 744 -25.30 12.43 26.15
N THR A 745 -24.38 11.66 25.56
CA THR A 745 -23.75 12.00 24.28
C THR A 745 -24.30 11.23 23.09
N GLY A 746 -24.97 10.09 23.33
CA GLY A 746 -25.46 9.16 22.31
C GLY A 746 -24.37 8.28 21.70
N PHE A 747 -23.14 8.28 22.22
CA PHE A 747 -22.06 7.47 21.65
C PHE A 747 -22.10 6.00 22.10
N LEU A 748 -21.76 5.13 21.15
CA LEU A 748 -21.57 3.70 21.35
C LEU A 748 -20.20 3.28 20.80
N HIS A 749 -19.44 2.56 21.62
CA HIS A 749 -18.21 1.91 21.16
C HIS A 749 -18.50 0.55 20.52
N MET A 750 -18.02 0.36 19.28
CA MET A 750 -18.25 -0.88 18.50
C MET A 750 -16.95 -1.48 17.96
N GLU A 751 -16.64 -2.72 18.34
CA GLU A 751 -15.50 -3.50 17.83
C GLU A 751 -15.96 -4.71 17.02
N GLU A 752 -16.45 -4.52 15.80
CA GLU A 752 -17.07 -5.62 15.04
C GLU A 752 -16.07 -6.52 14.29
N LYS A 753 -14.87 -6.03 13.99
CA LYS A 753 -13.86 -6.75 13.20
C LYS A 753 -12.96 -7.54 14.12
N ASP A 754 -12.72 -8.79 13.75
CA ASP A 754 -11.78 -9.62 14.46
C ASP A 754 -10.34 -9.30 14.04
N ARG A 755 -9.73 -8.33 14.72
CA ARG A 755 -8.31 -7.99 14.56
C ARG A 755 -7.63 -8.09 15.92
N GLU A 756 -6.43 -8.66 15.94
CA GLU A 756 -5.60 -8.81 17.14
C GLU A 756 -5.36 -7.48 17.88
N ASN A 757 -5.48 -6.33 17.21
CA ASN A 757 -5.21 -5.01 17.78
C ASN A 757 -6.43 -4.08 17.84
N ALA A 758 -7.66 -4.59 17.65
CA ALA A 758 -8.89 -3.77 17.66
C ALA A 758 -8.85 -2.55 16.71
N SER A 759 -7.99 -2.52 15.68
CA SER A 759 -7.75 -1.34 14.82
C SER A 759 -8.95 -0.83 14.01
N HIS A 760 -10.09 -1.51 14.06
CA HIS A 760 -11.34 -1.10 13.42
C HIS A 760 -12.47 -0.90 14.44
N ALA A 761 -12.12 -0.81 15.72
CA ALA A 761 -13.01 -0.32 16.75
C ALA A 761 -13.38 1.13 16.43
N ARG A 762 -14.66 1.48 16.58
CA ARG A 762 -15.18 2.79 16.22
C ARG A 762 -16.15 3.30 17.26
N LEU A 763 -16.16 4.62 17.42
CA LEU A 763 -17.27 5.34 18.04
C LEU A 763 -18.36 5.56 17.00
N VAL A 764 -19.58 5.24 17.36
CA VAL A 764 -20.78 5.46 16.56
C VAL A 764 -21.69 6.37 17.35
N TRP A 765 -22.18 7.43 16.72
CA TRP A 765 -23.22 8.26 17.32
C TRP A 765 -24.61 7.67 17.01
N ILE A 766 -25.44 7.54 18.04
CA ILE A 766 -26.83 7.10 17.99
C ILE A 766 -27.72 8.33 18.23
N PRO A 767 -28.60 8.71 17.29
CA PRO A 767 -29.54 9.81 17.45
C PRO A 767 -30.44 9.68 18.67
N ASP A 768 -30.86 10.82 19.20
CA ASP A 768 -31.73 10.93 20.37
C ASP A 768 -33.02 10.09 20.21
N GLU A 769 -33.64 10.10 19.03
CA GLU A 769 -34.84 9.30 18.75
C GLU A 769 -34.56 7.79 18.81
N VAL A 770 -33.37 7.37 18.38
CA VAL A 770 -32.98 5.95 18.46
C VAL A 770 -32.55 5.59 19.87
N CYS A 771 -31.89 6.48 20.61
CA CYS A 771 -31.61 6.30 22.04
C CYS A 771 -32.90 6.16 22.86
N ALA A 772 -33.93 6.95 22.56
CA ALA A 772 -35.25 6.84 23.17
C ALA A 772 -35.91 5.49 22.83
N CYS A 773 -35.81 5.03 21.58
CA CYS A 773 -36.28 3.70 21.18
C CYS A 773 -35.54 2.57 21.92
N VAL A 774 -34.22 2.67 22.05
CA VAL A 774 -33.43 1.70 22.84
C VAL A 774 -33.85 1.70 24.31
N SER A 775 -34.08 2.88 24.89
CA SER A 775 -34.58 2.99 26.27
C SER A 775 -35.95 2.32 26.43
N ALA A 776 -36.86 2.52 25.48
CA ALA A 776 -38.14 1.83 25.44
C ALA A 776 -37.96 0.31 25.31
N TYR A 777 -37.03 -0.16 24.46
CA TYR A 777 -36.70 -1.57 24.31
C TYR A 777 -36.16 -2.19 25.61
N LEU A 778 -35.24 -1.52 26.30
CA LEU A 778 -34.71 -1.98 27.59
C LEU A 778 -35.82 -2.07 28.66
N ASN A 779 -36.77 -1.14 28.65
CA ASN A 779 -37.95 -1.23 29.53
C ASN A 779 -38.90 -2.36 29.13
N HIS A 780 -39.08 -2.60 27.83
CA HIS A 780 -39.79 -3.78 27.34
C HIS A 780 -39.14 -5.08 27.81
N LEU A 781 -37.81 -5.19 27.77
CA LEU A 781 -37.11 -6.38 28.29
C LEU A 781 -37.41 -6.61 29.78
N LYS A 782 -37.42 -5.56 30.60
CA LYS A 782 -37.82 -5.68 32.02
C LYS A 782 -39.22 -6.26 32.18
N ARG A 783 -40.19 -5.79 31.37
CA ARG A 783 -41.58 -6.30 31.38
C ARG A 783 -41.66 -7.75 30.90
N LEU A 784 -40.96 -8.05 29.80
CA LEU A 784 -40.90 -9.38 29.21
C LEU A 784 -40.44 -10.43 30.22
N TRP A 785 -39.35 -10.17 30.95
CA TRP A 785 -38.81 -11.13 31.92
C TRP A 785 -39.74 -11.41 33.10
N VAL A 786 -40.68 -10.51 33.41
CA VAL A 786 -41.74 -10.75 34.42
C VAL A 786 -42.94 -11.50 33.82
N THR A 787 -43.14 -11.42 32.50
CA THR A 787 -44.23 -12.12 31.80
C THR A 787 -43.87 -13.55 31.40
N LEU A 788 -42.60 -13.82 31.09
CA LEU A 788 -42.15 -15.13 30.67
C LEU A 788 -42.11 -16.14 31.83
N SER A 789 -42.11 -17.44 31.48
CA SER A 789 -41.94 -18.52 32.44
C SER A 789 -40.62 -18.38 33.21
N TYR A 790 -40.64 -18.69 34.51
CA TYR A 790 -39.44 -18.74 35.37
C TYR A 790 -38.37 -19.72 34.88
N GLN A 791 -38.73 -20.66 33.99
CA GLN A 791 -37.80 -21.61 33.37
C GLN A 791 -37.02 -20.99 32.20
N THR A 792 -37.42 -19.82 31.70
CA THR A 792 -36.73 -19.13 30.62
C THR A 792 -35.50 -18.42 31.18
N SER A 793 -34.32 -18.88 30.79
CA SER A 793 -33.04 -18.26 31.18
C SER A 793 -32.92 -16.84 30.58
N PRO A 794 -32.56 -15.82 31.37
CA PRO A 794 -32.18 -14.50 30.86
C PRO A 794 -30.76 -14.47 30.27
N GLU A 795 -30.05 -15.59 30.32
CA GLU A 795 -28.73 -15.75 29.70
C GLU A 795 -28.79 -16.74 28.54
N LEU A 796 -28.07 -16.41 27.46
CA LEU A 796 -27.85 -17.29 26.32
C LEU A 796 -26.36 -17.60 26.22
N ILE A 797 -25.99 -18.89 26.31
CA ILE A 797 -24.61 -19.30 26.04
C ILE A 797 -24.35 -19.23 24.54
N VAL A 798 -23.46 -18.33 24.12
CA VAL A 798 -23.10 -18.12 22.71
C VAL A 798 -21.63 -18.46 22.47
N PRO A 799 -21.27 -18.95 21.25
CA PRO A 799 -19.88 -19.18 20.89
C PRO A 799 -19.10 -17.86 20.79
N ALA A 800 -17.87 -17.85 21.31
CA ALA A 800 -16.93 -16.74 21.14
C ALA A 800 -16.37 -16.77 19.71
N THR A 801 -17.10 -16.17 18.77
CA THR A 801 -16.76 -16.20 17.33
C THR A 801 -15.72 -15.17 16.92
N LYS A 802 -15.39 -14.21 17.79
CA LYS A 802 -14.38 -13.16 17.56
C LYS A 802 -13.24 -13.31 18.58
N ASN A 803 -11.99 -13.05 18.18
CA ASN A 803 -10.84 -13.07 19.09
C ASN A 803 -10.99 -12.04 20.22
N ARG A 804 -11.71 -10.93 20.02
CA ARG A 804 -12.05 -10.02 21.14
C ARG A 804 -12.81 -10.77 22.24
N ASP A 805 -13.81 -11.58 21.87
CA ASP A 805 -14.66 -12.30 22.83
C ASP A 805 -13.83 -13.40 23.51
N ILE A 806 -13.00 -14.13 22.75
CA ILE A 806 -12.07 -15.13 23.30
C ILE A 806 -11.09 -14.50 24.29
N ARG A 807 -10.58 -13.29 24.00
CA ARG A 807 -9.66 -12.55 24.88
C ARG A 807 -10.33 -12.07 26.16
N ILE A 808 -11.53 -11.49 26.05
CA ILE A 808 -12.27 -10.96 27.20
C ILE A 808 -12.70 -12.08 28.13
N TYR A 809 -13.26 -13.17 27.59
CA TYR A 809 -13.87 -14.22 28.39
C TYR A 809 -12.94 -15.41 28.68
N GLY A 810 -11.81 -15.53 27.96
CA GLY A 810 -10.84 -16.62 28.13
C GLY A 810 -11.34 -18.00 27.71
N THR A 811 -12.52 -18.08 27.08
CA THR A 811 -13.23 -19.32 26.76
C THR A 811 -13.74 -19.30 25.32
N LYS A 812 -14.12 -20.48 24.79
CA LYS A 812 -14.73 -20.62 23.46
C LYS A 812 -16.22 -20.24 23.42
N SER A 813 -16.80 -19.86 24.55
CA SER A 813 -18.20 -19.48 24.70
C SER A 813 -18.39 -18.61 25.93
N PHE A 814 -19.34 -17.68 25.89
CA PHE A 814 -19.63 -16.79 27.00
C PHE A 814 -21.16 -16.64 27.21
N PRO A 815 -21.60 -16.30 28.43
CA PRO A 815 -23.00 -15.99 28.68
C PRO A 815 -23.32 -14.58 28.14
N LEU A 816 -24.26 -14.49 27.20
CA LEU A 816 -24.84 -13.24 26.71
C LEU A 816 -26.06 -12.88 27.55
N SER A 817 -26.08 -11.67 28.12
CA SER A 817 -27.23 -11.16 28.89
C SER A 817 -28.36 -10.71 27.97
N LEU A 818 -29.46 -11.45 27.94
CA LEU A 818 -30.65 -11.10 27.17
C LEU A 818 -31.46 -9.96 27.81
N GLN A 819 -31.01 -9.40 28.93
CA GLN A 819 -31.61 -8.23 29.58
C GLN A 819 -31.13 -6.91 29.00
N SER A 820 -30.02 -6.91 28.27
CA SER A 820 -29.44 -5.72 27.65
C SER A 820 -29.03 -5.91 26.19
N SER A 821 -29.18 -7.12 25.61
CA SER A 821 -28.90 -7.39 24.20
C SER A 821 -30.17 -7.48 23.35
N LEU A 822 -30.03 -7.26 22.04
CA LEU A 822 -31.03 -7.71 21.08
C LEU A 822 -30.99 -9.23 20.95
N PHE A 823 -32.17 -9.86 20.89
CA PHE A 823 -32.33 -11.28 20.56
C PHE A 823 -33.68 -11.52 19.90
N LEU A 824 -33.88 -12.74 19.36
CA LEU A 824 -35.15 -13.18 18.80
C LEU A 824 -35.49 -14.56 19.35
N PHE A 825 -36.78 -14.85 19.49
CA PHE A 825 -37.27 -16.19 19.78
C PHE A 825 -37.53 -16.96 18.49
N GLU A 826 -37.14 -18.24 18.48
CA GLU A 826 -37.45 -19.19 17.41
C GLU A 826 -38.12 -20.44 18.02
N VAL A 827 -39.06 -21.05 17.28
CA VAL A 827 -39.69 -22.31 17.70
C VAL A 827 -38.78 -23.48 17.30
N VAL A 828 -38.23 -24.17 18.30
CA VAL A 828 -37.39 -25.37 18.12
C VAL A 828 -38.03 -26.52 18.89
N GLY A 829 -38.42 -27.58 18.17
CA GLY A 829 -39.09 -28.73 18.79
C GLY A 829 -40.41 -28.38 19.49
N GLY A 830 -41.16 -27.41 18.94
CA GLY A 830 -42.43 -26.95 19.48
C GLY A 830 -42.32 -26.04 20.71
N LYS A 831 -41.10 -25.60 21.09
CA LYS A 831 -40.86 -24.67 22.19
C LYS A 831 -40.14 -23.42 21.71
N TRP A 832 -40.54 -22.27 22.22
CA TRP A 832 -39.82 -21.02 22.01
C TRP A 832 -38.46 -21.05 22.71
N GLN A 833 -37.42 -20.67 21.99
CA GLN A 833 -36.06 -20.56 22.52
C GLN A 833 -35.44 -19.25 22.06
N PRO A 834 -34.74 -18.52 22.94
CA PRO A 834 -34.01 -17.33 22.53
C PRO A 834 -32.83 -17.73 21.63
N LYS A 835 -32.59 -16.92 20.62
CA LYS A 835 -31.50 -17.04 19.66
C LYS A 835 -30.81 -15.71 19.49
N GLU A 836 -29.51 -15.81 19.25
CA GLU A 836 -28.63 -14.69 19.06
C GLU A 836 -29.08 -13.80 17.88
N PHE A 837 -29.22 -12.50 18.11
CA PHE A 837 -29.59 -11.55 17.06
C PHE A 837 -28.50 -11.47 15.99
N SER A 838 -28.89 -11.49 14.72
CA SER A 838 -27.98 -11.27 13.59
C SER A 838 -28.73 -10.65 12.43
N GLY A 839 -28.00 -10.02 11.51
CA GLY A 839 -28.58 -9.48 10.28
C GLY A 839 -29.35 -10.54 9.47
N ARG A 840 -28.89 -11.81 9.48
CA ARG A 840 -29.57 -12.92 8.80
C ARG A 840 -30.92 -13.27 9.44
N ARG A 841 -31.00 -13.26 10.78
CA ARG A 841 -32.26 -13.53 11.47
C ARG A 841 -33.23 -12.38 11.36
N LEU A 842 -32.73 -11.14 11.43
CA LEU A 842 -33.53 -9.96 11.14
C LEU A 842 -34.12 -10.07 9.73
N GLN A 843 -33.30 -10.35 8.72
CA GLN A 843 -33.77 -10.57 7.35
C GLN A 843 -34.86 -11.64 7.28
N ALA A 844 -34.63 -12.83 7.83
CA ALA A 844 -35.59 -13.93 7.77
C ALA A 844 -36.95 -13.57 8.39
N LEU A 845 -36.92 -12.83 9.51
CA LEU A 845 -38.11 -12.33 10.16
C LEU A 845 -38.84 -11.28 9.30
N LEU A 846 -38.11 -10.33 8.71
CA LEU A 846 -38.70 -9.30 7.84
C LEU A 846 -39.25 -9.89 6.53
N ASP A 847 -38.59 -10.90 5.97
CA ASP A 847 -39.07 -11.61 4.78
C ASP A 847 -40.37 -12.38 5.04
N SER A 848 -40.66 -12.76 6.30
CA SER A 848 -41.94 -13.35 6.69
C SER A 848 -43.10 -12.33 6.70
N LEU A 849 -42.77 -11.04 6.84
CA LEU A 849 -43.75 -9.94 6.81
C LEU A 849 -43.94 -9.41 5.38
N GLU A 850 -42.85 -9.03 4.72
CA GLU A 850 -42.84 -8.47 3.37
C GLU A 850 -41.58 -8.94 2.64
N LYS A 851 -41.68 -10.05 1.91
CA LYS A 851 -40.54 -10.65 1.20
C LYS A 851 -39.80 -9.63 0.31
N GLY A 852 -38.48 -9.56 0.45
CA GLY A 852 -37.60 -8.72 -0.38
C GLY A 852 -37.53 -7.24 0.03
N SER A 853 -38.26 -6.83 1.07
CA SER A 853 -38.17 -5.47 1.63
C SER A 853 -36.85 -5.22 2.37
N TRP A 854 -36.21 -6.28 2.88
CA TRP A 854 -34.88 -6.28 3.49
C TRP A 854 -33.98 -7.36 2.86
N PRO A 855 -33.56 -7.18 1.59
CA PRO A 855 -33.10 -8.26 0.71
C PRO A 855 -31.75 -8.89 1.09
N ILE A 856 -30.98 -8.25 1.97
CA ILE A 856 -29.69 -8.77 2.44
C ILE A 856 -29.53 -8.58 3.95
N PRO A 857 -28.72 -9.42 4.63
CA PRO A 857 -28.53 -9.32 6.08
C PRO A 857 -27.95 -7.99 6.57
N ASN A 858 -27.17 -7.30 5.71
CA ASN A 858 -26.43 -6.09 6.06
C ASN A 858 -27.07 -4.81 5.50
N ASN A 859 -28.37 -4.85 5.20
CA ASN A 859 -29.05 -3.83 4.41
C ASN A 859 -28.94 -2.41 4.98
N GLY A 860 -29.03 -2.27 6.31
CA GLY A 860 -28.94 -0.96 6.99
C GLY A 860 -27.63 -0.24 6.68
N ARG A 861 -26.52 -0.98 6.54
CA ARG A 861 -25.22 -0.44 6.14
C ARG A 861 -25.20 0.05 4.69
N HIS A 862 -25.80 -0.68 3.75
CA HIS A 862 -25.91 -0.25 2.36
C HIS A 862 -26.80 0.98 2.22
N PHE A 863 -27.92 0.98 2.94
CA PHE A 863 -28.84 2.10 2.98
C PHE A 863 -28.16 3.36 3.53
N LEU A 864 -27.50 3.25 4.69
CA LEU A 864 -26.83 4.40 5.29
C LEU A 864 -25.70 4.93 4.40
N ALA A 865 -24.83 4.06 3.90
CA ALA A 865 -23.73 4.48 3.03
C ALA A 865 -24.25 5.20 1.77
N THR A 866 -25.27 4.64 1.12
CA THR A 866 -25.91 5.24 -0.06
C THR A 866 -26.54 6.59 0.27
N THR A 867 -27.26 6.70 1.38
CA THR A 867 -27.85 7.99 1.79
C THR A 867 -26.77 9.04 2.05
N LEU A 868 -25.75 8.71 2.86
CA LEU A 868 -24.70 9.67 3.20
C LEU A 868 -23.91 10.12 1.97
N PHE A 869 -23.49 9.20 1.07
CA PHE A 869 -22.77 9.59 -0.14
C PHE A 869 -23.59 10.46 -1.10
N ASN A 870 -24.92 10.49 -0.96
CA ASN A 870 -25.81 11.30 -1.79
C ASN A 870 -26.32 12.56 -1.07
N GLU A 871 -25.90 12.80 0.17
CA GLU A 871 -26.23 14.03 0.89
C GLU A 871 -25.38 15.20 0.36
N LYS A 872 -26.05 16.30 0.01
CA LYS A 872 -25.42 17.49 -0.61
C LYS A 872 -24.75 18.42 0.40
N GLN A 873 -25.15 18.35 1.67
CA GLN A 873 -24.70 19.23 2.74
C GLN A 873 -23.80 18.43 3.69
N ASN A 874 -22.52 18.80 3.78
CA ASN A 874 -21.57 18.34 4.80
C ASN A 874 -21.24 16.84 4.84
N SER A 875 -21.49 16.10 3.74
CA SER A 875 -21.13 14.69 3.68
C SER A 875 -19.65 14.53 3.29
N TYR A 876 -18.80 14.54 4.31
CA TYR A 876 -17.38 14.29 4.16
C TYR A 876 -17.14 12.78 4.07
N ALA A 877 -16.38 12.34 3.08
CA ALA A 877 -16.07 10.92 2.92
C ALA A 877 -15.34 10.34 4.14
N THR A 878 -14.55 11.15 4.84
CA THR A 878 -13.89 10.75 6.10
C THR A 878 -14.91 10.44 7.21
N VAL A 879 -15.98 11.23 7.34
CA VAL A 879 -17.09 10.96 8.27
C VAL A 879 -17.79 9.66 7.91
N ILE A 880 -18.10 9.45 6.62
CA ILE A 880 -18.71 8.18 6.17
C ILE A 880 -17.80 6.99 6.46
N LYS A 881 -16.50 7.08 6.14
CA LYS A 881 -15.53 6.01 6.44
C LYS A 881 -15.46 5.70 7.93
N THR A 882 -15.56 6.74 8.77
CA THR A 882 -15.56 6.62 10.24
C THR A 882 -16.77 5.83 10.73
N VAL A 883 -17.98 6.25 10.34
CA VAL A 883 -19.22 5.54 10.71
C VAL A 883 -19.23 4.11 10.21
N MET A 884 -18.72 3.89 8.99
CA MET A 884 -18.69 2.55 8.40
C MET A 884 -17.58 1.69 8.99
N GLY A 885 -16.51 2.23 9.57
CA GLY A 885 -15.32 1.43 9.89
C GLY A 885 -14.59 0.94 8.63
N HIS A 886 -14.49 1.81 7.61
CA HIS A 886 -13.88 1.57 6.29
C HIS A 886 -12.58 2.35 6.08
N TRP A 887 -11.79 2.55 7.13
CA TRP A 887 -10.47 3.14 6.98
C TRP A 887 -9.41 2.08 6.67
N GLN A 888 -8.40 2.49 5.91
CA GLN A 888 -7.18 1.71 5.72
C GLN A 888 -6.10 2.10 6.73
N MET A 889 -4.87 1.65 6.48
CA MET A 889 -3.70 2.07 7.25
C MET A 889 -3.56 3.59 7.16
N GLY A 890 -3.29 4.28 8.27
CA GLY A 890 -3.16 5.75 8.32
C GLY A 890 -4.46 6.53 8.38
N GLU A 891 -5.57 5.97 7.90
CA GLU A 891 -6.87 6.65 7.84
C GLU A 891 -7.72 6.47 9.11
N SER A 892 -7.13 5.98 10.22
CA SER A 892 -7.90 5.73 11.43
C SER A 892 -8.38 7.06 12.03
N PRO A 893 -9.71 7.22 12.26
CA PRO A 893 -10.26 8.46 12.78
C PRO A 893 -9.92 8.71 14.25
N TRP A 894 -9.39 7.70 14.95
CA TRP A 894 -9.07 7.81 16.38
C TRP A 894 -7.57 7.62 16.65
N GLY A 895 -6.75 7.74 15.58
CA GLY A 895 -5.29 7.72 15.72
C GLY A 895 -4.75 9.00 16.37
N PRO A 896 -3.55 8.98 16.97
CA PRO A 896 -2.94 10.13 17.66
C PRO A 896 -2.87 11.43 16.85
N ASP A 897 -2.74 11.33 15.53
CA ASP A 897 -2.66 12.48 14.62
C ASP A 897 -3.99 12.80 13.93
N SER A 898 -5.06 12.07 14.28
CA SER A 898 -6.37 12.37 13.73
C SER A 898 -6.90 13.65 14.34
N ALA A 899 -7.26 14.61 13.48
CA ALA A 899 -8.02 15.78 13.88
C ALA A 899 -9.54 15.49 13.98
N MET A 900 -9.95 14.23 13.81
CA MET A 900 -11.36 13.85 13.92
C MET A 900 -11.79 13.89 15.39
N ASP A 901 -12.60 14.89 15.70
CA ASP A 901 -13.26 15.06 16.99
C ASP A 901 -14.61 14.32 17.00
N PRO A 902 -14.91 13.48 18.02
CA PRO A 902 -16.22 12.87 18.18
C PRO A 902 -17.37 13.88 18.13
N TYR A 903 -17.23 15.07 18.71
CA TYR A 903 -18.28 16.09 18.64
C TYR A 903 -18.51 16.54 17.19
N HIS A 904 -17.44 16.80 16.44
CA HIS A 904 -17.55 17.10 15.01
C HIS A 904 -18.20 15.97 14.21
N LEU A 905 -17.87 14.70 14.50
CA LEU A 905 -18.51 13.54 13.89
C LEU A 905 -20.04 13.57 14.11
N ARG A 906 -20.47 13.83 15.34
CA ARG A 906 -21.90 13.95 15.67
C ARG A 906 -22.57 15.07 14.89
N GLU A 907 -22.01 16.29 14.94
CA GLU A 907 -22.62 17.45 14.27
C GLU A 907 -22.71 17.27 12.75
N ALA A 908 -21.71 16.60 12.15
CA ALA A 908 -21.74 16.25 10.72
C ALA A 908 -22.84 15.24 10.37
N LEU A 909 -23.19 14.33 11.29
CA LEU A 909 -24.20 13.29 11.08
C LEU A 909 -25.61 13.70 11.48
N LYS A 910 -25.76 14.71 12.35
CA LYS A 910 -27.04 15.14 12.91
C LYS A 910 -28.10 15.44 11.85
N ILE A 911 -27.83 16.39 10.95
CA ILE A 911 -28.77 16.77 9.89
C ILE A 911 -29.07 15.60 8.94
N PRO A 912 -28.06 14.85 8.43
CA PRO A 912 -28.33 13.66 7.63
C PRO A 912 -29.22 12.63 8.35
N PHE A 913 -29.00 12.39 9.64
CA PHE A 913 -29.77 11.41 10.41
C PHE A 913 -31.20 11.91 10.70
N GLU A 914 -31.40 13.19 11.01
CA GLU A 914 -32.73 13.80 11.15
C GLU A 914 -33.56 13.66 9.86
N LYS A 915 -32.95 13.95 8.69
CA LYS A 915 -33.61 13.75 7.38
C LYS A 915 -33.92 12.28 7.12
N LEU A 916 -32.95 11.42 7.39
CA LEU A 916 -33.05 9.97 7.16
C LEU A 916 -34.14 9.33 8.01
N LEU A 917 -34.24 9.71 9.29
CA LEU A 917 -35.21 9.17 10.24
C LEU A 917 -36.57 9.88 10.14
N GLY A 918 -36.61 11.13 9.70
CA GLY A 918 -37.83 11.93 9.59
C GLY A 918 -38.78 11.50 8.47
N LYS A 919 -39.86 12.29 8.29
CA LYS A 919 -40.97 11.98 7.37
C LYS A 919 -40.55 11.83 5.90
N GLU A 920 -39.53 12.58 5.49
CA GLU A 920 -38.97 12.58 4.14
C GLU A 920 -38.07 11.36 3.89
N GLY A 921 -37.54 10.75 4.95
CA GLY A 921 -36.76 9.52 4.91
C GLY A 921 -37.61 8.28 5.21
N VAL A 922 -37.28 7.57 6.30
CA VAL A 922 -37.95 6.32 6.69
C VAL A 922 -39.13 6.50 7.64
N ASP A 923 -39.39 7.72 8.13
CA ASP A 923 -40.49 8.06 9.06
C ASP A 923 -40.48 7.16 10.31
N PHE A 924 -39.32 7.12 10.96
CA PHE A 924 -39.09 6.44 12.22
C PHE A 924 -39.79 7.19 13.36
N GLN A 925 -40.39 6.45 14.29
CA GLN A 925 -41.13 7.03 15.42
C GLN A 925 -40.77 6.25 16.69
N VAL A 926 -40.60 6.97 17.79
CA VAL A 926 -40.42 6.33 19.09
C VAL A 926 -41.75 5.70 19.50
N ILE A 927 -41.71 4.43 19.91
CA ILE A 927 -42.86 3.68 20.41
C ILE A 927 -42.55 3.32 21.87
N ASP A 928 -43.51 3.53 22.77
CA ASP A 928 -43.47 2.89 24.08
C ASP A 928 -44.08 1.48 23.92
N PHE A 929 -43.24 0.46 24.10
CA PHE A 929 -43.53 -0.92 23.72
C PHE A 929 -44.38 -1.70 24.72
#